data_AF-A0A7S4R4N1-F1
#
_entry.id   AF-A0A7S4R4N1-F1
#
_cell.length_a   1.000
_cell.length_b   1.000
_cell.length_c   1.000
_cell.angle_alpha   90.00
_cell.angle_beta   90.00
_cell.angle_gamma   90.00
#
_symmetry.space_group_name_H-M   'P 1'
#
loop_
_entity.id
_entity.type
_entity.pdbx_description
1 polymer ?
#
loop_
_entity_poly.entity_id
_entity_poly.type
_entity_poly.pdbx_seq_one_letter_code
_entity_poly.pdbx_strand_id
1 'polypeptide(L)'
;GRPFERPPRLRVMAPVACEAGPSPQGAEELGSEMQVGSDALPKDKAAWEAQTYSHLNCVRALRQELKRSKQLDAPPESPSRCRSGGGGGGVSSGGSSCSTTTTRVLEDRLKQRVVNEQSIATALSRQMQGMQHSSFQLGECMLELHRASATVWNSLSIADKRLDLRSKRPSQEAIHDAFQDALERERSELLEAHQQLAERIKDGQEMRQAVDGVRAEMQQHKLTLHLDRTRWPQEFLARVRGVEEASCRFCDSAAEALRRVEDVATRARKATSASMKQRIRELVDVRKDLEVEIHETRCAISEAERELDRMRRVIAAHNDAPESRLRPADSSEDLEAAGNVRAALEPAVLARLRAAIKGAAYTGHAGRQLDVLFGRLDRDGSGQLDEDEVRRALRRTFRIPPSALSDPEIAALCVTLDTDGSGAVSIPEMVDFIKASVDARGLEEEYQRKRATLDQLNVALEEMVADLRRKVAAWRIDDSCSKVTPVKGLELDSLPVLSRNGDQALRRKKPLEPRVAERVRARIHRAAREDGGGRSLQELLGRFDRDGSGQLEDGELRRALRGALRIPGYAVSDAEISSLCAVLDADGSGSVSISELVAFVGPEQEGNSRSSSRQPQTARSALEPINTVELERELPAGGAESRPSPRQPPPCQRPRHGPRSRP
;
A
#
# COMPACT_ATOMS: atom_id res chain seq x y z
N GLY A 1 49.59 -29.50 3.93
CA GLY A 1 49.46 -29.12 5.35
C GLY A 1 48.03 -29.32 5.76
N ARG A 2 47.81 -30.05 6.86
CA ARG A 2 46.54 -30.67 7.29
C ARG A 2 45.36 -29.69 7.51
N PRO A 3 44.11 -30.13 7.32
CA PRO A 3 42.92 -29.64 8.03
C PRO A 3 42.63 -30.52 9.27
N PHE A 4 42.20 -29.93 10.40
CA PHE A 4 41.71 -30.65 11.59
C PHE A 4 40.19 -30.39 11.70
N GLU A 5 39.31 -31.33 11.35
CA GLU A 5 38.82 -32.50 12.11
C GLU A 5 37.69 -32.19 13.13
N ARG A 6 36.45 -32.49 12.70
CA ARG A 6 35.38 -33.12 13.53
C ARG A 6 35.59 -34.64 13.43
N PRO A 7 35.20 -35.51 14.39
CA PRO A 7 33.81 -36.05 14.52
C PRO A 7 33.53 -36.69 15.93
N PRO A 8 32.64 -37.70 16.16
CA PRO A 8 31.49 -38.25 15.43
C PRO A 8 30.17 -38.46 16.25
N ARG A 9 29.09 -38.79 15.52
CA ARG A 9 27.86 -39.48 15.96
C ARG A 9 27.96 -41.00 15.70
N LEU A 10 27.34 -41.84 16.53
CA LEU A 10 26.89 -43.23 16.27
C LEU A 10 25.51 -43.38 16.96
N ARG A 11 24.36 -43.81 16.40
CA ARG A 11 23.88 -44.83 15.44
C ARG A 11 23.20 -46.05 16.15
N VAL A 12 21.89 -45.91 16.35
CA VAL A 12 20.73 -46.84 16.22
C VAL A 12 20.98 -48.38 16.15
N MET A 13 20.31 -49.19 17.00
CA MET A 13 19.24 -50.18 16.65
C MET A 13 18.72 -51.02 17.85
N ALA A 14 17.44 -51.39 17.77
CA ALA A 14 16.52 -52.10 18.70
C ALA A 14 16.72 -53.65 18.69
N PRO A 15 15.79 -54.58 19.12
CA PRO A 15 14.41 -54.48 19.66
C PRO A 15 14.04 -55.50 20.79
N VAL A 16 12.75 -55.55 21.18
CA VAL A 16 11.86 -56.75 21.35
C VAL A 16 10.81 -56.53 22.46
N ALA A 17 9.57 -56.88 22.12
CA ALA A 17 8.35 -56.81 22.93
C ALA A 17 7.81 -58.21 23.29
N CYS A 18 6.81 -58.22 24.17
CA CYS A 18 5.69 -59.17 24.32
C CYS A 18 5.74 -60.30 25.38
N GLU A 19 4.88 -60.09 26.39
CA GLU A 19 3.73 -60.93 26.80
C GLU A 19 3.81 -62.04 27.88
N ALA A 20 2.69 -62.05 28.64
CA ALA A 20 1.99 -63.13 29.35
C ALA A 20 2.31 -63.42 30.84
N GLY A 21 1.28 -63.22 31.68
CA GLY A 21 1.15 -63.82 33.04
C GLY A 21 0.85 -65.33 32.98
N PRO A 22 0.75 -66.05 34.13
CA PRO A 22 -0.24 -65.79 35.18
C PRO A 22 0.20 -66.05 36.65
N SER A 23 -0.67 -65.67 37.60
CA SER A 23 -0.77 -66.07 39.03
C SER A 23 -0.85 -67.62 39.22
N PRO A 24 -0.70 -68.26 40.42
CA PRO A 24 -1.07 -67.76 41.78
C PRO A 24 -0.28 -68.23 43.04
N GLN A 25 -0.59 -67.55 44.17
CA GLN A 25 -0.75 -67.96 45.60
C GLN A 25 0.42 -68.49 46.47
N GLY A 26 0.63 -67.84 47.63
CA GLY A 26 1.14 -68.50 48.86
C GLY A 26 1.86 -67.63 49.92
N ALA A 27 1.09 -66.91 50.76
CA ALA A 27 1.26 -66.62 52.20
C ALA A 27 2.52 -65.92 52.83
N GLU A 28 2.22 -64.77 53.45
CA GLU A 28 2.54 -64.30 54.83
C GLU A 28 3.80 -63.47 55.20
N GLU A 29 3.49 -62.48 56.07
CA GLU A 29 4.28 -61.63 57.00
C GLU A 29 4.96 -60.31 56.56
N LEU A 30 4.22 -59.22 56.79
CA LEU A 30 4.51 -57.99 57.58
C LEU A 30 5.88 -57.27 57.46
N GLY A 31 5.84 -55.96 57.15
CA GLY A 31 6.91 -55.02 57.56
C GLY A 31 7.04 -53.65 56.88
N SER A 32 6.08 -52.75 57.09
CA SER A 32 6.16 -51.27 57.15
C SER A 32 7.04 -50.43 56.20
N GLU A 33 6.35 -49.66 55.35
CA GLU A 33 6.69 -48.27 54.98
C GLU A 33 6.54 -47.31 56.18
N MET A 34 7.30 -46.21 56.18
CA MET A 34 6.96 -45.01 56.93
C MET A 34 7.10 -43.78 56.04
N GLN A 35 5.98 -43.36 55.45
CA GLN A 35 5.74 -42.02 54.91
C GLN A 35 5.42 -41.06 56.06
N VAL A 36 6.01 -39.86 55.98
CA VAL A 36 5.75 -38.72 56.88
C VAL A 36 4.48 -38.01 56.42
N GLY A 37 3.59 -37.77 57.38
CA GLY A 37 2.18 -37.44 57.18
C GLY A 37 1.86 -35.98 56.86
N SER A 38 0.63 -35.83 56.34
CA SER A 38 -0.12 -34.59 56.27
C SER A 38 -1.06 -34.45 57.46
N ASP A 39 -1.11 -33.25 58.04
CA ASP A 39 -2.13 -32.83 59.01
C ASP A 39 -3.52 -32.80 58.37
N ALA A 40 -4.38 -33.73 58.78
CA ALA A 40 -5.82 -33.66 58.58
C ALA A 40 -6.52 -33.75 59.94
N LEU A 41 -7.44 -32.81 60.19
CA LEU A 41 -8.26 -32.74 61.40
C LEU A 41 -8.90 -34.10 61.75
N PRO A 42 -8.89 -34.55 63.03
CA PRO A 42 -9.31 -35.90 63.37
C PRO A 42 -10.82 -36.06 63.24
N LYS A 43 -11.27 -36.97 62.37
CA LYS A 43 -12.69 -37.29 62.15
C LYS A 43 -13.22 -38.43 63.02
N ASP A 44 -12.38 -39.04 63.88
CA ASP A 44 -12.78 -40.18 64.72
C ASP A 44 -12.55 -39.94 66.21
N LYS A 45 -13.56 -40.30 67.02
CA LYS A 45 -13.51 -40.24 68.49
C LYS A 45 -12.37 -41.09 69.07
N ALA A 46 -12.06 -42.22 68.44
CA ALA A 46 -10.97 -43.11 68.84
C ALA A 46 -9.58 -42.46 68.66
N ALA A 47 -9.39 -41.64 67.64
CA ALA A 47 -8.13 -40.92 67.40
C ALA A 47 -7.94 -39.78 68.41
N TRP A 48 -9.03 -39.08 68.78
CA TRP A 48 -9.01 -38.08 69.85
C TRP A 48 -8.71 -38.73 71.21
N GLU A 49 -9.33 -39.87 71.53
CA GLU A 49 -9.06 -40.61 72.77
C GLU A 49 -7.59 -41.07 72.84
N ALA A 50 -7.02 -41.61 71.75
CA ALA A 50 -5.63 -42.04 71.69
C ALA A 50 -4.64 -40.87 71.93
N GLN A 51 -4.89 -39.71 71.33
CA GLN A 51 -4.10 -38.50 71.57
C GLN A 51 -4.21 -38.04 73.03
N THR A 52 -5.42 -38.08 73.60
CA THR A 52 -5.67 -37.64 74.98
C THR A 52 -5.01 -38.58 76.00
N TYR A 53 -5.04 -39.90 75.78
CA TYR A 53 -4.33 -40.87 76.61
C TYR A 53 -2.81 -40.79 76.48
N SER A 54 -2.28 -40.47 75.29
CA SER A 54 -0.85 -40.20 75.07
C SER A 54 -0.38 -38.99 75.89
N HIS A 55 -1.12 -37.89 75.84
CA HIS A 55 -0.82 -36.69 76.64
C HIS A 55 -0.96 -36.97 78.15
N LEU A 56 -1.97 -37.73 78.58
CA LEU A 56 -2.15 -38.14 79.98
C LEU A 56 -1.00 -39.03 80.48
N ASN A 57 -0.50 -39.96 79.66
CA ASN A 57 0.62 -40.82 80.01
C ASN A 57 1.94 -40.04 80.05
N CYS A 58 2.15 -39.08 79.15
CA CYS A 58 3.30 -38.17 79.19
C CYS A 58 3.30 -37.29 80.46
N VAL A 59 2.14 -36.76 80.86
CA VAL A 59 1.98 -36.01 82.11
C VAL A 59 2.16 -36.90 83.35
N ARG A 60 1.72 -38.16 83.31
CA ARG A 60 1.97 -39.14 84.39
C ARG A 60 3.46 -39.49 84.50
N ALA A 61 4.17 -39.62 83.38
CA ALA A 61 5.62 -39.85 83.35
C ALA A 61 6.38 -38.64 83.93
N LEU A 62 6.03 -37.42 83.52
CA LEU A 62 6.61 -36.19 84.08
C LEU A 62 6.32 -36.03 85.58
N ARG A 63 5.15 -36.47 86.07
CA ARG A 63 4.84 -36.51 87.52
C ARG A 63 5.65 -37.57 88.28
N GLN A 64 6.00 -38.68 87.64
CA GLN A 64 6.89 -39.69 88.22
C GLN A 64 8.35 -39.22 88.23
N GLU A 65 8.79 -38.51 87.19
CA GLU A 65 10.08 -37.81 87.14
C GLU A 65 10.20 -36.78 88.28
N LEU A 66 9.14 -36.01 88.52
CA LEU A 66 9.08 -34.99 89.58
C LEU A 66 8.94 -35.58 91.00
N LYS A 67 8.44 -36.83 91.11
CA LYS A 67 8.47 -37.63 92.36
C LYS A 67 9.86 -38.23 92.59
N ARG A 68 10.56 -38.70 91.55
CA ARG A 68 11.96 -39.17 91.63
C ARG A 68 12.92 -38.02 91.98
N SER A 69 12.69 -36.82 91.45
CA SER A 69 13.50 -35.63 91.75
C SER A 69 13.24 -35.04 93.14
N LYS A 70 12.16 -35.46 93.83
CA LYS A 70 11.84 -35.08 95.22
C LYS A 70 12.23 -36.14 96.26
N GLN A 71 12.77 -37.28 95.83
CA GLN A 71 13.24 -38.37 96.72
C GLN A 71 14.77 -38.40 96.91
N LEU A 72 15.48 -37.37 96.45
CA LEU A 72 16.90 -37.14 96.73
C LEU A 72 17.07 -35.86 97.55
N ASP A 73 16.54 -35.89 98.79
CA ASP A 73 17.01 -35.03 99.88
C ASP A 73 16.71 -35.70 101.24
N ALA A 74 17.79 -35.91 102.01
CA ALA A 74 17.88 -36.25 103.45
C ALA A 74 17.80 -37.76 103.88
N PRO A 75 18.43 -38.16 105.02
CA PRO A 75 19.69 -38.91 105.08
C PRO A 75 19.54 -40.29 105.78
N PRO A 76 20.62 -41.06 106.02
CA PRO A 76 20.59 -41.94 107.20
C PRO A 76 21.86 -41.97 108.06
N GLU A 77 21.60 -42.21 109.35
CA GLU A 77 22.53 -42.43 110.44
C GLU A 77 23.20 -43.82 110.40
N SER A 78 24.36 -43.89 111.06
CA SER A 78 25.33 -44.97 111.32
C SER A 78 24.80 -46.14 112.21
N PRO A 79 25.60 -47.13 112.73
CA PRO A 79 27.06 -47.40 112.59
C PRO A 79 27.48 -48.89 112.46
N SER A 80 28.71 -49.18 112.01
CA SER A 80 29.62 -50.16 112.67
C SER A 80 31.08 -50.17 112.13
N ARG A 81 31.96 -49.54 112.92
CA ARG A 81 33.30 -49.95 113.42
C ARG A 81 34.46 -50.41 112.51
N CYS A 82 35.60 -49.74 112.79
CA CYS A 82 37.02 -50.14 112.83
C CYS A 82 37.87 -49.77 111.59
N ARG A 83 39.11 -49.22 111.66
CA ARG A 83 40.00 -48.70 112.73
C ARG A 83 41.22 -48.05 112.04
N SER A 84 41.70 -46.92 112.57
CA SER A 84 43.12 -46.42 112.60
C SER A 84 43.73 -45.88 111.29
N GLY A 85 44.50 -44.79 111.22
CA GLY A 85 44.95 -43.65 112.07
C GLY A 85 45.34 -42.53 111.06
N GLY A 86 45.49 -41.24 111.32
CA GLY A 86 46.00 -40.43 112.43
C GLY A 86 46.46 -39.10 111.79
N GLY A 87 46.44 -37.99 112.53
CA GLY A 87 47.21 -36.78 112.20
C GLY A 87 46.44 -35.52 111.75
N GLY A 88 46.03 -34.70 112.72
CA GLY A 88 46.42 -33.28 112.82
C GLY A 88 45.85 -32.23 111.86
N GLY A 89 44.90 -31.43 112.37
CA GLY A 89 45.03 -29.97 112.46
C GLY A 89 44.54 -29.09 111.28
N GLY A 90 43.77 -28.05 111.62
CA GLY A 90 43.75 -26.81 110.84
C GLY A 90 42.38 -26.35 110.35
N VAL A 91 41.72 -25.53 111.17
CA VAL A 91 40.63 -24.63 110.78
C VAL A 91 41.12 -23.65 109.71
N SER A 92 40.33 -23.40 108.65
CA SER A 92 39.98 -22.04 108.21
C SER A 92 39.00 -22.01 107.04
N SER A 93 38.00 -21.15 107.24
CA SER A 93 37.04 -20.58 106.30
C SER A 93 37.62 -20.16 104.93
N GLY A 94 36.91 -20.51 103.86
CA GLY A 94 37.08 -19.97 102.50
C GLY A 94 35.75 -20.02 101.76
N GLY A 95 35.31 -18.87 101.25
CA GLY A 95 33.93 -18.58 100.85
C GLY A 95 33.38 -19.31 99.62
N SER A 96 32.06 -19.44 99.63
CA SER A 96 31.25 -19.89 98.51
C SER A 96 31.00 -18.72 97.54
N SER A 97 31.73 -18.68 96.42
CA SER A 97 31.50 -17.73 95.31
C SER A 97 31.26 -18.40 93.95
N CYS A 98 30.92 -19.70 93.93
CA CYS A 98 30.85 -20.46 92.67
C CYS A 98 29.46 -20.44 91.98
N SER A 99 28.37 -20.08 92.67
CA SER A 99 27.01 -20.17 92.12
C SER A 99 26.60 -18.96 91.25
N THR A 100 27.06 -17.76 91.61
CA THR A 100 26.67 -16.50 90.97
C THR A 100 27.25 -16.30 89.57
N THR A 101 28.36 -16.98 89.25
CA THR A 101 29.04 -16.87 87.95
C THR A 101 28.29 -17.67 86.88
N THR A 102 27.79 -18.85 87.22
CA THR A 102 26.98 -19.71 86.33
C THR A 102 25.63 -19.10 85.98
N THR A 103 24.96 -18.42 86.91
CA THR A 103 23.69 -17.73 86.65
C THR A 103 23.88 -16.50 85.75
N ARG A 104 24.95 -15.72 85.96
CA ARG A 104 25.33 -14.61 85.08
C ARG A 104 25.65 -15.07 83.65
N VAL A 105 26.40 -16.17 83.49
CA VAL A 105 26.71 -16.74 82.16
C VAL A 105 25.43 -17.21 81.45
N LEU A 106 24.46 -17.75 82.17
CA LEU A 106 23.17 -18.15 81.60
C LEU A 106 22.30 -16.93 81.24
N GLU A 107 22.27 -15.90 82.08
CA GLU A 107 21.59 -14.63 81.79
C GLU A 107 22.19 -13.95 80.56
N ASP A 108 23.51 -13.90 80.44
CA ASP A 108 24.18 -13.30 79.29
C ASP A 108 23.93 -14.12 78.02
N ARG A 109 23.91 -15.45 78.11
CA ARG A 109 23.48 -16.32 76.98
C ARG A 109 22.02 -16.11 76.59
N LEU A 110 21.12 -15.87 77.54
CA LEU A 110 19.71 -15.57 77.27
C LEU A 110 19.53 -14.19 76.63
N LYS A 111 20.23 -13.17 77.14
CA LYS A 111 20.25 -11.83 76.53
C LYS A 111 20.77 -11.89 75.09
N GLN A 112 21.87 -12.61 74.87
CA GLN A 112 22.47 -12.76 73.54
C GLN A 112 21.56 -13.55 72.58
N ARG A 113 20.72 -14.47 73.10
CA ARG A 113 19.67 -15.14 72.31
C ARG A 113 18.55 -14.19 71.91
N VAL A 114 17.99 -13.44 72.87
CA VAL A 114 16.93 -12.46 72.58
C VAL A 114 17.40 -11.45 71.55
N VAL A 115 18.66 -10.98 71.65
CA VAL A 115 19.28 -10.09 70.67
C VAL A 115 19.40 -10.76 69.29
N ASN A 116 19.82 -12.02 69.21
CA ASN A 116 19.91 -12.74 67.94
C ASN A 116 18.53 -12.99 67.29
N GLU A 117 17.52 -13.37 68.06
CA GLU A 117 16.15 -13.57 67.59
C GLU A 117 15.56 -12.26 67.07
N GLN A 118 15.75 -11.15 67.80
CA GLN A 118 15.37 -9.80 67.35
C GLN A 118 16.14 -9.38 66.09
N SER A 119 17.43 -9.71 65.99
CA SER A 119 18.24 -9.41 64.80
C SER A 119 17.72 -10.16 63.55
N ILE A 120 17.40 -11.44 63.68
CA ILE A 120 16.87 -12.26 62.58
C ILE A 120 15.46 -11.77 62.19
N ALA A 121 14.59 -11.46 63.16
CA ALA A 121 13.25 -10.94 62.90
C ALA A 121 13.27 -9.57 62.21
N THR A 122 14.15 -8.66 62.64
CA THR A 122 14.32 -7.34 62.00
C THR A 122 14.93 -7.45 60.61
N ALA A 123 15.90 -8.34 60.41
CA ALA A 123 16.48 -8.62 59.10
C ALA A 123 15.44 -9.20 58.13
N LEU A 124 14.64 -10.17 58.59
CA LEU A 124 13.54 -10.75 57.80
C LEU A 124 12.52 -9.68 57.39
N SER A 125 12.08 -8.83 58.32
CA SER A 125 11.14 -7.75 58.02
C SER A 125 11.68 -6.77 56.97
N ARG A 126 12.95 -6.37 57.10
CA ARG A 126 13.61 -5.50 56.11
C ARG A 126 13.68 -6.16 54.73
N GLN A 127 14.05 -7.43 54.67
CA GLN A 127 14.14 -8.19 53.42
C GLN A 127 12.75 -8.45 52.81
N MET A 128 11.69 -8.59 53.62
CA MET A 128 10.34 -8.69 53.09
C MET A 128 9.92 -7.40 52.37
N GLN A 129 10.29 -6.24 52.92
CA GLN A 129 10.06 -4.95 52.29
C GLN A 129 10.92 -4.77 51.03
N GLY A 130 12.20 -5.17 51.07
CA GLY A 130 13.11 -5.14 49.92
C GLY A 130 12.63 -6.03 48.77
N MET A 131 12.17 -7.25 49.07
CA MET A 131 11.62 -8.18 48.08
C MET A 131 10.30 -7.69 47.49
N GLN A 132 9.44 -7.04 48.27
CA GLN A 132 8.22 -6.40 47.74
C GLN A 132 8.56 -5.28 46.76
N HIS A 133 9.55 -4.45 47.10
CA HIS A 133 10.03 -3.40 46.21
C HIS A 133 10.65 -3.96 44.93
N SER A 134 11.51 -4.98 45.05
CA SER A 134 12.15 -5.65 43.92
C SER A 134 11.12 -6.32 42.99
N SER A 135 10.11 -6.98 43.56
CA SER A 135 8.98 -7.57 42.82
C SER A 135 8.19 -6.51 42.04
N PHE A 136 7.97 -5.34 42.64
CA PHE A 136 7.30 -4.22 41.97
C PHE A 136 8.16 -3.64 40.84
N GLN A 137 9.43 -3.32 41.11
CA GLN A 137 10.37 -2.79 40.11
C GLN A 137 10.54 -3.74 38.92
N LEU A 138 10.67 -5.04 39.19
CA LEU A 138 10.77 -6.05 38.15
C LEU A 138 9.47 -6.12 37.31
N GLY A 139 8.31 -5.98 37.96
CA GLY A 139 7.02 -5.88 37.28
C GLY A 139 6.93 -4.68 36.34
N GLU A 140 7.37 -3.50 36.78
CA GLU A 140 7.43 -2.29 35.95
C GLU A 140 8.41 -2.46 34.78
N CYS A 141 9.62 -2.93 35.04
CA CYS A 141 10.63 -3.19 34.01
C CYS A 141 10.12 -4.18 32.94
N MET A 142 9.41 -5.24 33.36
CA MET A 142 8.81 -6.20 32.43
C MET A 142 7.73 -5.56 31.55
N LEU A 143 6.89 -4.69 32.11
CA LEU A 143 5.89 -3.96 31.34
C LEU A 143 6.55 -3.03 30.31
N GLU A 144 7.65 -2.37 30.68
CA GLU A 144 8.43 -1.54 29.75
C GLU A 144 9.07 -2.36 28.63
N LEU A 145 9.67 -3.51 28.94
CA LEU A 145 10.22 -4.44 27.94
C LEU A 145 9.14 -4.91 26.94
N HIS A 146 7.96 -5.29 27.43
CA HIS A 146 6.84 -5.67 26.56
C HIS A 146 6.33 -4.52 25.70
N ARG A 147 6.24 -3.30 26.26
CA ARG A 147 5.86 -2.09 25.50
C ARG A 147 6.89 -1.80 24.41
N ALA A 148 8.17 -1.82 24.74
CA ALA A 148 9.25 -1.59 23.79
C ALA A 148 9.22 -2.64 22.66
N SER A 149 9.07 -3.93 23.00
CA SER A 149 8.93 -5.00 22.01
C SER A 149 7.76 -4.75 21.06
N ALA A 150 6.59 -4.34 21.56
CA ALA A 150 5.44 -3.98 20.73
C ALA A 150 5.72 -2.77 19.81
N THR A 151 6.45 -1.75 20.29
CA THR A 151 6.81 -0.58 19.46
C THR A 151 7.82 -0.92 18.35
N VAL A 152 8.78 -1.81 18.64
CA VAL A 152 9.74 -2.33 17.66
C VAL A 152 9.00 -3.17 16.63
N TRP A 153 8.08 -4.05 17.07
CA TRP A 153 7.24 -4.85 16.18
C TRP A 153 6.41 -3.97 15.24
N ASN A 154 5.74 -2.94 15.76
CA ASN A 154 5.00 -1.98 14.94
C ASN A 154 5.90 -1.30 13.88
N SER A 155 7.14 -0.97 14.24
CA SER A 155 8.11 -0.36 13.33
C SER A 155 8.57 -1.35 12.26
N LEU A 156 8.79 -2.61 12.65
CA LEU A 156 9.15 -3.70 11.74
C LEU A 156 8.03 -3.96 10.73
N SER A 157 6.77 -4.06 11.17
CA SER A 157 5.62 -4.25 10.27
C SER A 157 5.45 -3.08 9.30
N ILE A 158 5.78 -1.85 9.70
CA ILE A 158 5.82 -0.71 8.77
C ILE A 158 6.91 -0.91 7.71
N ALA A 159 8.11 -1.32 8.12
CA ALA A 159 9.23 -1.55 7.21
C ALA A 159 8.92 -2.68 6.21
N ASP A 160 8.38 -3.80 6.69
CA ASP A 160 7.93 -4.92 5.84
C ASP A 160 6.86 -4.47 4.85
N LYS A 161 5.83 -3.73 5.31
CA LYS A 161 4.78 -3.23 4.42
C LYS A 161 5.30 -2.27 3.36
N ARG A 162 6.31 -1.46 3.69
CA ARG A 162 6.98 -0.59 2.72
C ARG A 162 7.73 -1.43 1.68
N LEU A 163 8.47 -2.46 2.09
CA LEU A 163 9.13 -3.37 1.15
C LEU A 163 8.11 -4.07 0.23
N ASP A 164 6.97 -4.51 0.77
CA ASP A 164 5.89 -5.11 -0.02
C ASP A 164 5.33 -4.13 -1.06
N LEU A 165 5.09 -2.88 -0.67
CA LEU A 165 4.65 -1.85 -1.62
C LEU A 165 5.68 -1.65 -2.73
N ARG A 166 6.97 -1.62 -2.38
CA ARG A 166 8.06 -1.41 -3.33
C ARG A 166 8.28 -2.60 -4.27
N SER A 167 7.91 -3.82 -3.85
CA SER A 167 7.92 -5.01 -4.72
C SER A 167 6.93 -4.92 -5.89
N LYS A 168 5.88 -4.08 -5.75
CA LYS A 168 4.85 -3.85 -6.77
C LYS A 168 5.23 -2.81 -7.82
N ARG A 169 6.47 -2.30 -7.80
CA ARG A 169 6.95 -1.35 -8.81
C ARG A 169 7.01 -2.01 -10.20
N PRO A 170 6.77 -1.25 -11.29
CA PRO A 170 7.01 -1.74 -12.64
C PRO A 170 8.45 -2.26 -12.77
N SER A 171 8.66 -3.36 -13.51
CA SER A 171 9.96 -4.04 -13.62
C SER A 171 11.11 -3.12 -14.05
N GLN A 172 10.84 -2.12 -14.89
CA GLN A 172 11.83 -1.16 -15.39
C GLN A 172 12.24 -0.11 -14.33
N GLU A 173 11.42 0.10 -13.29
CA GLU A 173 11.66 1.04 -12.18
C GLU A 173 11.96 0.29 -10.86
N ALA A 174 12.18 -1.03 -10.93
CA ALA A 174 12.59 -1.89 -9.82
C ALA A 174 14.09 -1.75 -9.52
N ILE A 175 14.56 -0.51 -9.38
CA ILE A 175 15.96 -0.17 -9.14
C ILE A 175 16.27 -0.26 -7.64
N HIS A 176 17.45 -0.78 -7.31
CA HIS A 176 18.02 -0.74 -5.97
C HIS A 176 18.55 0.67 -5.69
N ASP A 177 17.94 1.36 -4.74
CA ASP A 177 18.27 2.74 -4.38
C ASP A 177 18.69 2.86 -2.91
N ALA A 178 19.23 4.03 -2.54
CA ALA A 178 19.63 4.31 -1.17
C ALA A 178 18.46 4.18 -0.16
N PHE A 179 17.23 4.38 -0.62
CA PHE A 179 16.03 4.15 0.20
C PHE A 179 15.78 2.65 0.43
N GLN A 180 16.03 1.79 -0.56
CA GLN A 180 15.96 0.34 -0.44
C GLN A 180 17.02 -0.17 0.55
N ASP A 181 18.27 0.26 0.38
CA ASP A 181 19.37 -0.04 1.31
C ASP A 181 19.00 0.37 2.75
N ALA A 182 18.40 1.56 2.91
CA ALA A 182 18.02 2.06 4.22
C ALA A 182 16.87 1.25 4.84
N LEU A 183 15.87 0.85 4.05
CA LEU A 183 14.76 0.01 4.53
C LEU A 183 15.20 -1.39 4.94
N GLU A 184 16.08 -2.01 4.14
CA GLU A 184 16.60 -3.34 4.44
C GLU A 184 17.49 -3.32 5.70
N ARG A 185 18.31 -2.26 5.85
CA ARG A 185 19.04 -2.00 7.09
C ARG A 185 18.11 -1.79 8.29
N GLU A 186 17.10 -0.92 8.17
CA GLU A 186 16.11 -0.70 9.24
C GLU A 186 15.42 -2.01 9.64
N ARG A 187 15.01 -2.83 8.66
CA ARG A 187 14.40 -4.14 8.92
C ARG A 187 15.36 -5.07 9.68
N SER A 188 16.61 -5.18 9.24
CA SER A 188 17.60 -6.06 9.89
C SER A 188 17.90 -5.62 11.32
N GLU A 189 18.12 -4.33 11.56
CA GLU A 189 18.39 -3.76 12.88
C GLU A 189 17.18 -3.92 13.82
N LEU A 190 15.95 -3.74 13.32
CA LEU A 190 14.73 -3.93 14.11
C LEU A 190 14.46 -5.40 14.44
N LEU A 191 14.78 -6.33 13.53
CA LEU A 191 14.68 -7.77 13.80
C LEU A 191 15.63 -8.19 14.91
N GLU A 192 16.89 -7.76 14.85
CA GLU A 192 17.89 -8.02 15.89
C GLU A 192 17.47 -7.40 17.22
N ALA A 193 17.00 -6.15 17.22
CA ALA A 193 16.51 -5.48 18.41
C ALA A 193 15.29 -6.20 19.03
N HIS A 194 14.36 -6.68 18.21
CA HIS A 194 13.22 -7.46 18.69
C HIS A 194 13.66 -8.79 19.31
N GLN A 195 14.63 -9.50 18.69
CA GLN A 195 15.16 -10.75 19.24
C GLN A 195 15.83 -10.51 20.61
N GLN A 196 16.65 -9.46 20.73
CA GLN A 196 17.26 -9.09 22.01
C GLN A 196 16.21 -8.79 23.09
N LEU A 197 15.15 -8.04 22.77
CA LEU A 197 14.06 -7.79 23.71
C LEU A 197 13.31 -9.07 24.10
N ALA A 198 13.09 -10.00 23.17
CA ALA A 198 12.43 -11.28 23.45
C ALA A 198 13.25 -12.15 24.40
N GLU A 199 14.57 -12.20 24.23
CA GLU A 199 15.48 -12.87 25.16
C GLU A 199 15.42 -12.23 26.56
N ARG A 200 15.48 -10.90 26.66
CA ARG A 200 15.36 -10.19 27.95
C ARG A 200 14.02 -10.37 28.64
N ILE A 201 12.93 -10.44 27.88
CA ILE A 201 11.59 -10.74 28.42
C ILE A 201 11.59 -12.14 29.04
N LYS A 202 12.23 -13.13 28.39
CA LYS A 202 12.35 -14.48 28.93
C LYS A 202 13.19 -14.49 30.22
N ASP A 203 14.36 -13.86 30.21
CA ASP A 203 15.22 -13.72 31.40
C ASP A 203 14.46 -13.06 32.57
N GLY A 204 13.67 -12.02 32.28
CA GLY A 204 12.87 -11.32 33.28
C GLY A 204 11.70 -12.15 33.82
N GLN A 205 11.10 -13.05 33.03
CA GLN A 205 10.11 -14.01 33.50
C GLN A 205 10.73 -15.02 34.47
N GLU A 206 11.92 -15.54 34.17
CA GLU A 206 12.66 -16.45 35.04
C GLU A 206 13.03 -15.76 36.36
N MET A 207 13.51 -14.51 36.31
CA MET A 207 13.80 -13.71 37.50
C MET A 207 12.54 -13.47 38.35
N ARG A 208 11.40 -13.21 37.70
CA ARG A 208 10.13 -13.00 38.41
C ARG A 208 9.67 -14.26 39.14
N GLN A 209 9.81 -15.42 38.53
CA GLN A 209 9.52 -16.70 39.19
C GLN A 209 10.43 -16.92 40.40
N ALA A 210 11.72 -16.58 40.30
CA ALA A 210 12.66 -16.68 41.43
C ALA A 210 12.27 -15.74 42.58
N VAL A 211 11.95 -14.48 42.28
CA VAL A 211 11.49 -13.47 43.25
C VAL A 211 10.19 -13.89 43.93
N ASP A 212 9.20 -14.35 43.17
CA ASP A 212 7.91 -14.80 43.70
C ASP A 212 8.05 -16.08 44.53
N GLY A 213 8.94 -17.00 44.13
CA GLY A 213 9.28 -18.21 44.88
C GLY A 213 9.90 -17.90 46.25
N VAL A 214 10.94 -17.07 46.29
CA VAL A 214 11.57 -16.64 47.55
C VAL A 214 10.59 -15.88 48.43
N ARG A 215 9.75 -15.02 47.84
CA ARG A 215 8.70 -14.31 48.58
C ARG A 215 7.70 -15.27 49.21
N ALA A 216 7.31 -16.34 48.53
CA ALA A 216 6.41 -17.35 49.07
C ALA A 216 7.06 -18.10 50.25
N GLU A 217 8.32 -18.52 50.11
CA GLU A 217 9.09 -19.15 51.20
C GLU A 217 9.21 -18.21 52.41
N MET A 218 9.51 -16.92 52.19
CA MET A 218 9.59 -15.93 53.26
C MET A 218 8.25 -15.76 54.01
N GLN A 219 7.12 -15.83 53.30
CA GLN A 219 5.79 -15.76 53.94
C GLN A 219 5.50 -17.02 54.76
N GLN A 220 5.85 -18.21 54.26
CA GLN A 220 5.69 -19.47 54.99
C GLN A 220 6.52 -19.47 56.28
N HIS A 221 7.75 -18.97 56.23
CA HIS A 221 8.67 -18.98 57.37
C HIS A 221 8.57 -17.73 58.26
N LYS A 222 7.66 -16.80 57.99
CA LYS A 222 7.54 -15.51 58.70
C LYS A 222 7.47 -15.65 60.22
N LEU A 223 6.74 -16.65 60.71
CA LEU A 223 6.50 -16.87 62.15
C LEU A 223 7.44 -17.90 62.77
N THR A 224 8.23 -18.63 61.96
CA THR A 224 9.04 -19.77 62.42
C THR A 224 10.53 -19.55 62.30
N LEU A 225 10.97 -18.69 61.37
CA LEU A 225 12.40 -18.47 61.06
C LEU A 225 13.23 -17.99 62.24
N HIS A 226 12.67 -17.14 63.09
CA HIS A 226 13.36 -16.56 64.25
C HIS A 226 13.48 -17.54 65.43
N LEU A 227 12.72 -18.65 65.41
CA LEU A 227 12.73 -19.68 66.45
C LEU A 227 13.71 -20.83 66.11
N ASP A 228 14.15 -20.90 64.86
CA ASP A 228 15.09 -21.91 64.39
C ASP A 228 16.53 -21.57 64.84
N ARG A 229 17.22 -22.60 65.35
CA ARG A 229 18.54 -22.51 65.99
C ARG A 229 19.68 -22.99 65.09
N THR A 230 19.36 -23.45 63.88
CA THR A 230 20.33 -23.92 62.90
C THR A 230 20.99 -22.73 62.17
N ARG A 231 21.96 -23.00 61.27
CA ARG A 231 22.54 -21.97 60.38
C ARG A 231 21.60 -21.54 59.26
N TRP A 232 20.52 -22.29 59.06
CA TRP A 232 19.59 -22.12 57.96
C TRP A 232 18.97 -20.72 57.87
N PRO A 233 18.56 -20.02 58.95
CA PRO A 233 18.04 -18.66 58.86
C PRO A 233 19.03 -17.66 58.25
N GLN A 234 20.32 -17.81 58.54
CA GLN A 234 21.36 -16.92 58.00
C GLN A 234 21.64 -17.23 56.53
N GLU A 235 21.67 -18.52 56.15
CA GLU A 235 21.83 -18.97 54.77
C GLU A 235 20.62 -18.58 53.90
N PHE A 236 19.41 -18.70 54.45
CA PHE A 236 18.17 -18.27 53.81
C PHE A 236 18.16 -16.76 53.55
N LEU A 237 18.45 -15.94 54.56
CA LEU A 237 18.53 -14.48 54.39
C LEU A 237 19.66 -14.06 53.42
N ALA A 238 20.76 -14.81 53.35
CA ALA A 238 21.80 -14.59 52.35
C ALA A 238 21.31 -14.92 50.93
N ARG A 239 20.54 -16.00 50.75
CA ARG A 239 19.90 -16.34 49.47
C ARG A 239 18.90 -15.27 49.03
N VAL A 240 18.08 -14.76 49.95
CA VAL A 240 17.12 -13.68 49.68
C VAL A 240 17.85 -12.44 49.16
N ARG A 241 18.90 -11.98 49.86
CA ARG A 241 19.73 -10.85 49.39
C ARG A 241 20.33 -11.09 48.02
N GLY A 242 20.80 -12.30 47.74
CA GLY A 242 21.34 -12.67 46.43
C GLY A 242 20.30 -12.52 45.30
N VAL A 243 19.04 -12.87 45.56
CA VAL A 243 17.94 -12.69 44.60
C VAL A 243 17.54 -11.22 44.47
N GLU A 244 17.49 -10.45 45.56
CA GLU A 244 17.28 -8.99 45.50
C GLU A 244 18.35 -8.31 44.62
N GLU A 245 19.63 -8.58 44.88
CA GLU A 245 20.74 -8.01 44.11
C GLU A 245 20.69 -8.43 42.63
N ALA A 246 20.36 -9.69 42.34
CA ALA A 246 20.21 -10.18 40.98
C ALA A 246 19.04 -9.49 40.25
N SER A 247 17.92 -9.25 40.95
CA SER A 247 16.78 -8.51 40.42
C SER A 247 17.15 -7.06 40.09
N CYS A 248 17.87 -6.36 40.98
CA CYS A 248 18.32 -4.98 40.71
C CYS A 248 19.27 -4.93 39.51
N ARG A 249 20.26 -5.82 39.44
CA ARG A 249 21.20 -5.89 38.29
C ARG A 249 20.48 -6.18 36.97
N PHE A 250 19.45 -7.02 37.00
CA PHE A 250 18.61 -7.27 35.84
C PHE A 250 17.87 -6.00 35.39
N CYS A 251 17.23 -5.28 36.31
CA CYS A 251 16.53 -4.04 36.00
C CYS A 251 17.47 -2.99 35.39
N ASP A 252 18.68 -2.81 35.94
CA ASP A 252 19.69 -1.90 35.38
C ASP A 252 20.12 -2.31 33.97
N SER A 253 20.40 -3.61 33.77
CA SER A 253 20.77 -4.15 32.46
C SER A 253 19.62 -4.05 31.44
N ALA A 254 18.38 -4.21 31.88
CA ALA A 254 17.20 -4.09 31.03
C ALA A 254 16.95 -2.63 30.63
N ALA A 255 17.13 -1.67 31.55
CA ALA A 255 17.05 -0.24 31.26
C ALA A 255 18.15 0.22 30.26
N GLU A 256 19.35 -0.36 30.33
CA GLU A 256 20.38 -0.15 29.32
C GLU A 256 20.01 -0.74 27.96
N ALA A 257 19.47 -1.96 27.93
CA ALA A 257 19.03 -2.61 26.70
C ALA A 257 17.90 -1.82 26.02
N LEU A 258 16.92 -1.35 26.80
CA LEU A 258 15.83 -0.50 26.33
C LEU A 258 16.34 0.77 25.63
N ARG A 259 17.25 1.51 26.28
CA ARG A 259 17.86 2.72 25.69
C ARG A 259 18.58 2.41 24.37
N ARG A 260 19.36 1.34 24.33
CA ARG A 260 20.07 0.93 23.10
C ARG A 260 19.10 0.59 21.97
N VAL A 261 18.03 -0.14 22.26
CA VAL A 261 17.03 -0.53 21.26
C VAL A 261 16.26 0.69 20.75
N GLU A 262 15.87 1.62 21.63
CA GLU A 262 15.25 2.88 21.23
C GLU A 262 16.18 3.74 20.37
N ASP A 263 17.47 3.83 20.70
CA ASP A 263 18.46 4.56 19.91
C ASP A 263 18.67 3.93 18.53
N VAL A 264 18.72 2.60 18.43
CA VAL A 264 18.80 1.89 17.15
C VAL A 264 17.54 2.14 16.33
N ALA A 265 16.36 1.91 16.90
CA ALA A 265 15.08 2.07 16.21
C ALA A 265 14.86 3.52 15.73
N THR A 266 15.21 4.52 16.55
CA THR A 266 15.06 5.93 16.17
C THR A 266 16.07 6.36 15.11
N ARG A 267 17.32 5.89 15.16
CA ARG A 267 18.33 6.16 14.12
C ARG A 267 17.93 5.52 12.79
N ALA A 268 17.56 4.25 12.81
CA ALA A 268 17.09 3.51 11.64
C ALA A 268 15.90 4.23 10.97
N ARG A 269 14.85 4.53 11.75
CA ARG A 269 13.67 5.25 11.25
C ARG A 269 13.98 6.64 10.69
N LYS A 270 14.90 7.38 11.30
CA LYS A 270 15.34 8.68 10.79
C LYS A 270 16.06 8.54 9.45
N ALA A 271 16.96 7.55 9.33
CA ALA A 271 17.68 7.29 8.09
C ALA A 271 16.73 6.89 6.95
N THR A 272 15.74 6.03 7.22
CA THR A 272 14.75 5.63 6.21
C THR A 272 13.81 6.76 5.84
N SER A 273 13.33 7.55 6.81
CA SER A 273 12.50 8.73 6.53
C SER A 273 13.23 9.78 5.70
N ALA A 274 14.52 10.02 5.96
CA ALA A 274 15.34 10.94 5.19
C ALA A 274 15.53 10.44 3.75
N SER A 275 15.95 9.19 3.58
CA SER A 275 16.18 8.58 2.26
C SER A 275 14.90 8.51 1.43
N MET A 276 13.77 8.17 2.07
CA MET A 276 12.45 8.17 1.43
C MET A 276 12.04 9.55 0.95
N LYS A 277 12.18 10.59 1.79
CA LYS A 277 11.84 11.96 1.41
C LYS A 277 12.71 12.46 0.27
N GLN A 278 13.99 12.12 0.27
CA GLN A 278 14.90 12.43 -0.82
C GLN A 278 14.44 11.76 -2.12
N ARG A 279 14.15 10.45 -2.09
CA ARG A 279 13.68 9.72 -3.27
C ARG A 279 12.37 10.26 -3.83
N ILE A 280 11.40 10.59 -2.97
CA ILE A 280 10.13 11.18 -3.39
C ILE A 280 10.36 12.53 -4.09
N ARG A 281 11.29 13.36 -3.59
CA ARG A 281 11.63 14.64 -4.24
C ARG A 281 12.26 14.41 -5.61
N GLU A 282 13.25 13.53 -5.71
CA GLU A 282 13.90 13.19 -6.98
C GLU A 282 12.87 12.72 -8.02
N LEU A 283 11.92 11.87 -7.64
CA LEU A 283 10.85 11.41 -8.54
C LEU A 283 9.89 12.55 -8.93
N VAL A 284 9.59 13.48 -8.03
CA VAL A 284 8.74 14.65 -8.34
C VAL A 284 9.45 15.58 -9.32
N ASP A 285 10.76 15.79 -9.16
CA ASP A 285 11.53 16.66 -10.04
C ASP A 285 11.64 16.04 -11.44
N VAL A 286 12.04 14.77 -11.56
CA VAL A 286 12.08 14.06 -12.86
C VAL A 286 10.71 14.01 -13.52
N ARG A 287 9.63 13.83 -12.74
CA ARG A 287 8.26 13.85 -13.28
C ARG A 287 7.93 15.21 -13.90
N LYS A 288 8.26 16.32 -13.21
CA LYS A 288 8.01 17.67 -13.73
C LYS A 288 8.82 17.94 -14.99
N ASP A 289 10.09 17.54 -15.00
CA ASP A 289 10.97 17.72 -16.16
C ASP A 289 10.39 16.96 -17.37
N LEU A 290 9.96 15.70 -17.19
CA LEU A 290 9.27 14.95 -18.24
C LEU A 290 7.95 15.59 -18.69
N GLU A 291 7.15 16.13 -17.77
CA GLU A 291 5.91 16.83 -18.12
C GLU A 291 6.19 18.07 -18.99
N VAL A 292 7.25 18.83 -18.68
CA VAL A 292 7.69 20.00 -19.46
C VAL A 292 8.19 19.57 -20.84
N GLU A 293 9.11 18.62 -20.92
CA GLU A 293 9.67 18.12 -22.19
C GLU A 293 8.57 17.51 -23.10
N ILE A 294 7.61 16.78 -22.53
CA ILE A 294 6.45 16.26 -23.26
C ILE A 294 5.58 17.40 -23.81
N HIS A 295 5.45 18.51 -23.08
CA HIS A 295 4.69 19.66 -23.56
C HIS A 295 5.43 20.38 -24.70
N GLU A 296 6.72 20.63 -24.54
CA GLU A 296 7.56 21.29 -25.54
C GLU A 296 7.63 20.48 -26.84
N THR A 297 7.84 19.16 -26.75
CA THR A 297 7.85 18.26 -27.91
C THR A 297 6.49 18.21 -28.62
N ARG A 298 5.37 18.21 -27.89
CA ARG A 298 4.03 18.30 -28.50
C ARG A 298 3.81 19.62 -29.25
N CYS A 299 4.29 20.73 -28.70
CA CYS A 299 4.24 22.03 -29.38
C CYS A 299 5.08 22.00 -30.66
N ALA A 300 6.31 21.47 -30.60
CA ALA A 300 7.19 21.32 -31.75
C ALA A 300 6.59 20.42 -32.84
N ILE A 301 5.98 19.29 -32.48
CA ILE A 301 5.27 18.41 -33.41
C ILE A 301 4.13 19.18 -34.09
N SER A 302 3.30 19.89 -33.32
CA SER A 302 2.18 20.65 -33.88
C SER A 302 2.64 21.77 -34.83
N GLU A 303 3.79 22.39 -34.56
CA GLU A 303 4.40 23.38 -35.46
C GLU A 303 4.93 22.73 -36.74
N ALA A 304 5.61 21.59 -36.62
CA ALA A 304 6.13 20.82 -37.74
C ALA A 304 5.00 20.26 -38.64
N GLU A 305 3.90 19.79 -38.06
CA GLU A 305 2.69 19.36 -38.79
C GLU A 305 2.10 20.49 -39.63
N ARG A 306 1.98 21.70 -39.05
CA ARG A 306 1.50 22.89 -39.79
C ARG A 306 2.45 23.27 -40.92
N GLU A 307 3.76 23.09 -40.74
CA GLU A 307 4.74 23.33 -41.79
C GLU A 307 4.64 22.30 -42.92
N LEU A 308 4.55 21.01 -42.58
CA LEU A 308 4.35 19.94 -43.53
C LEU A 308 3.04 20.10 -44.30
N ASP A 309 1.95 20.53 -43.65
CA ASP A 309 0.68 20.85 -44.32
C ASP A 309 0.82 21.99 -45.32
N ARG A 310 1.59 23.04 -44.98
CA ARG A 310 1.89 24.14 -45.91
C ARG A 310 2.70 23.64 -47.11
N MET A 311 3.76 22.86 -46.87
CA MET A 311 4.57 22.26 -47.94
C MET A 311 3.75 21.34 -48.83
N ARG A 312 2.91 20.49 -48.23
CA ARG A 312 2.01 19.58 -48.94
C ARG A 312 1.04 20.34 -49.85
N ARG A 313 0.48 21.48 -49.39
CA ARG A 313 -0.40 22.32 -50.22
C ARG A 313 0.36 22.94 -51.39
N VAL A 314 1.61 23.36 -51.20
CA VAL A 314 2.46 23.89 -52.28
C VAL A 314 2.80 22.80 -53.29
N ILE A 315 3.15 21.60 -52.84
CA ILE A 315 3.41 20.43 -53.69
C ILE A 315 2.15 20.05 -54.45
N ALA A 316 1.00 19.96 -53.78
CA ALA A 316 -0.28 19.66 -54.42
C ALA A 316 -0.66 20.73 -55.45
N ALA A 317 -0.53 22.02 -55.13
CA ALA A 317 -0.77 23.09 -56.10
C ALA A 317 0.17 23.02 -57.31
N HIS A 318 1.42 22.59 -57.12
CA HIS A 318 2.36 22.36 -58.22
C HIS A 318 2.01 21.10 -59.04
N ASN A 319 1.54 20.02 -58.40
CA ASN A 319 1.16 18.77 -59.06
C ASN A 319 -0.22 18.82 -59.73
N ASP A 320 -1.14 19.65 -59.23
CA ASP A 320 -2.47 19.91 -59.81
C ASP A 320 -2.41 20.96 -60.93
N ALA A 321 -1.39 21.83 -60.90
CA ALA A 321 -1.06 22.76 -61.97
C ALA A 321 0.39 22.59 -62.48
N PRO A 322 0.78 21.39 -62.98
CA PRO A 322 2.10 21.23 -63.58
C PRO A 322 2.15 22.00 -64.91
N GLU A 323 0.99 22.10 -65.57
CA GLU A 323 0.78 22.58 -66.93
C GLU A 323 -0.70 22.94 -67.13
N SER A 324 -1.23 23.96 -66.47
CA SER A 324 -2.61 24.41 -66.73
C SER A 324 -2.77 25.10 -68.11
N ARG A 325 -2.18 24.54 -69.19
CA ARG A 325 -2.41 24.99 -70.57
C ARG A 325 -1.88 24.13 -71.74
N LEU A 326 -1.41 22.91 -71.55
CA LEU A 326 -1.32 21.97 -72.68
C LEU A 326 -2.65 21.21 -72.86
N ARG A 327 -3.78 21.94 -72.94
CA ARG A 327 -4.98 21.40 -73.57
C ARG A 327 -4.82 21.68 -75.07
N PRO A 328 -4.80 20.65 -75.94
CA PRO A 328 -5.06 20.91 -77.36
C PRO A 328 -6.40 21.62 -77.42
N ALA A 329 -6.45 22.78 -78.05
CA ALA A 329 -7.71 23.36 -78.45
C ALA A 329 -8.41 22.33 -79.35
N ASP A 330 -9.49 21.74 -78.84
CA ASP A 330 -10.45 20.99 -79.66
C ASP A 330 -11.15 22.00 -80.58
N SER A 331 -10.49 22.31 -81.70
CA SER A 331 -11.14 22.83 -82.91
C SER A 331 -10.12 22.94 -84.04
N SER A 332 -10.05 21.94 -84.92
CA SER A 332 -10.11 22.10 -86.37
C SER A 332 -9.68 20.81 -87.06
N GLU A 333 -10.63 20.19 -87.75
CA GLU A 333 -10.31 19.58 -89.05
C GLU A 333 -9.58 20.63 -89.89
N ASP A 334 -8.60 20.16 -90.67
CA ASP A 334 -7.78 20.91 -91.64
C ASP A 334 -6.57 21.69 -91.08
N LEU A 335 -5.39 21.05 -91.06
CA LEU A 335 -4.21 21.50 -91.85
C LEU A 335 -2.99 20.57 -91.64
N GLU A 336 -2.93 19.49 -92.40
CA GLU A 336 -1.66 18.83 -92.75
C GLU A 336 -0.93 19.70 -93.78
N ALA A 337 -0.14 20.70 -93.35
CA ALA A 337 0.85 21.37 -94.20
C ALA A 337 1.81 22.29 -93.41
N ALA A 338 2.60 21.75 -92.48
CA ALA A 338 3.86 22.37 -92.05
C ALA A 338 4.73 21.35 -91.30
N GLY A 339 5.57 20.62 -92.03
CA GLY A 339 6.68 19.90 -91.43
C GLY A 339 7.65 20.87 -90.76
N ASN A 340 8.20 20.46 -89.61
CA ASN A 340 9.39 21.01 -88.93
C ASN A 340 9.28 22.20 -87.96
N VAL A 341 8.18 22.44 -87.25
CA VAL A 341 8.24 23.32 -86.04
C VAL A 341 7.48 22.75 -84.85
N ARG A 342 7.92 21.58 -84.37
CA ARG A 342 7.65 21.14 -83.00
C ARG A 342 8.93 20.68 -82.35
N ALA A 343 9.94 21.55 -82.36
CA ALA A 343 11.15 21.37 -81.57
C ALA A 343 10.77 21.59 -80.10
N ALA A 344 10.42 20.51 -79.40
CA ALA A 344 10.35 20.51 -77.95
C ALA A 344 11.71 20.99 -77.43
N LEU A 345 11.74 22.17 -76.79
CA LEU A 345 12.96 22.69 -76.18
C LEU A 345 13.44 21.71 -75.12
N GLU A 346 14.73 21.35 -75.18
CA GLU A 346 15.37 20.48 -74.19
C GLU A 346 15.14 21.02 -72.76
N PRO A 347 14.64 20.20 -71.81
CA PRO A 347 14.33 20.63 -70.44
C PRO A 347 15.50 21.31 -69.72
N ALA A 348 16.74 20.95 -70.08
CA ALA A 348 17.96 21.57 -69.56
C ALA A 348 18.14 23.03 -70.01
N VAL A 349 17.70 23.40 -71.22
CA VAL A 349 17.77 24.78 -71.75
C VAL A 349 16.75 25.66 -71.02
N LEU A 350 15.53 25.15 -70.82
CA LEU A 350 14.46 25.83 -70.07
C LEU A 350 14.85 26.08 -68.61
N ALA A 351 15.54 25.13 -67.96
CA ALA A 351 16.05 25.29 -66.60
C ALA A 351 17.12 26.40 -66.49
N ARG A 352 18.07 26.45 -67.45
CA ARG A 352 19.09 27.53 -67.51
C ARG A 352 18.48 28.90 -67.75
N LEU A 353 17.51 28.98 -68.66
CA LEU A 353 16.75 30.21 -68.94
C LEU A 353 16.02 30.70 -67.68
N ARG A 354 15.27 29.82 -67.01
CA ARG A 354 14.55 30.15 -65.76
C ARG A 354 15.52 30.59 -64.66
N ALA A 355 16.70 29.99 -64.55
CA ALA A 355 17.74 30.39 -63.60
C ALA A 355 18.34 31.77 -63.92
N ALA A 356 18.62 32.07 -65.19
CA ALA A 356 19.11 33.37 -65.63
C ALA A 356 18.09 34.49 -65.37
N ILE A 357 16.81 34.21 -65.64
CA ILE A 357 15.71 35.14 -65.36
C ILE A 357 15.51 35.36 -63.86
N LYS A 358 15.53 34.29 -63.06
CA LYS A 358 15.50 34.37 -61.58
C LYS A 358 16.69 35.14 -61.01
N GLY A 359 17.89 34.98 -61.59
CA GLY A 359 19.10 35.68 -61.18
C GLY A 359 19.06 37.19 -61.47
N ALA A 360 18.55 37.59 -62.63
CA ALA A 360 18.35 39.00 -62.96
C ALA A 360 17.21 39.65 -62.16
N ALA A 361 16.27 38.85 -61.63
CA ALA A 361 15.21 39.33 -60.76
C ALA A 361 15.63 39.69 -59.34
N TYR A 362 16.88 39.42 -58.96
CA TYR A 362 17.50 39.78 -57.68
C TYR A 362 18.07 41.20 -57.68
N THR A 363 17.33 42.20 -58.17
CA THR A 363 17.76 43.61 -58.16
C THR A 363 17.22 44.36 -56.94
N GLY A 364 17.72 44.02 -55.74
CA GLY A 364 17.53 44.81 -54.50
C GLY A 364 16.98 44.06 -53.29
N HIS A 365 17.04 44.70 -52.11
CA HIS A 365 16.76 44.13 -50.78
C HIS A 365 15.30 43.71 -50.52
N ALA A 366 14.41 43.84 -51.49
CA ALA A 366 13.02 43.41 -51.42
C ALA A 366 12.78 42.37 -52.53
N GLY A 367 12.48 41.13 -52.13
CA GLY A 367 12.48 39.96 -53.00
C GLY A 367 11.63 40.07 -54.28
N ARG A 368 12.00 39.23 -55.27
CA ARG A 368 11.34 38.90 -56.55
C ARG A 368 10.12 39.74 -56.94
N GLN A 369 10.34 40.97 -57.41
CA GLN A 369 9.32 41.73 -58.13
C GLN A 369 9.42 41.42 -59.64
N LEU A 370 8.98 40.21 -60.01
CA LEU A 370 8.99 39.77 -61.42
C LEU A 370 8.08 40.67 -62.28
N ASP A 371 6.93 41.08 -61.75
CA ASP A 371 5.96 41.93 -62.44
C ASP A 371 6.56 43.29 -62.83
N VAL A 372 7.41 43.87 -61.97
CA VAL A 372 8.07 45.17 -62.21
C VAL A 372 9.19 45.05 -63.25
N LEU A 373 9.83 43.90 -63.36
CA LEU A 373 10.87 43.67 -64.37
C LEU A 373 10.25 43.41 -65.73
N PHE A 374 9.19 42.60 -65.81
CA PHE A 374 8.49 42.35 -67.07
C PHE A 374 7.75 43.59 -67.57
N GLY A 375 7.21 44.43 -66.68
CA GLY A 375 6.66 45.73 -67.06
C GLY A 375 7.69 46.77 -67.56
N ARG A 376 9.00 46.54 -67.37
CA ARG A 376 10.06 47.37 -68.00
C ARG A 376 10.51 46.83 -69.36
N LEU A 377 10.15 45.58 -69.66
CA LEU A 377 10.51 44.91 -70.91
C LEU A 377 9.46 45.19 -72.00
N ASP A 378 8.22 45.37 -71.56
CA ASP A 378 7.09 45.89 -72.33
C ASP A 378 7.31 47.38 -72.66
N ARG A 379 7.66 47.69 -73.92
CA ARG A 379 7.96 49.07 -74.34
C ARG A 379 6.74 49.79 -74.88
N ASP A 380 5.79 49.04 -75.40
CA ASP A 380 4.53 49.57 -75.92
C ASP A 380 3.45 49.69 -74.83
N GLY A 381 3.70 49.14 -73.64
CA GLY A 381 2.81 49.19 -72.49
C GLY A 381 1.57 48.32 -72.67
N SER A 382 1.62 47.33 -73.58
CA SER A 382 0.48 46.50 -73.94
C SER A 382 0.11 45.48 -72.86
N GLY A 383 0.99 45.22 -71.90
CA GLY A 383 0.87 44.15 -70.91
C GLY A 383 1.14 42.75 -71.50
N GLN A 384 1.53 42.67 -72.77
CA GLN A 384 1.92 41.46 -73.49
C GLN A 384 3.34 41.67 -74.03
N LEU A 385 4.11 40.60 -74.17
CA LEU A 385 5.47 40.66 -74.67
C LEU A 385 5.52 39.98 -76.04
N ASP A 386 5.81 40.75 -77.08
CA ASP A 386 6.01 40.22 -78.43
C ASP A 386 7.35 39.45 -78.55
N GLU A 387 7.52 38.69 -79.63
CA GLU A 387 8.72 37.87 -79.84
C GLU A 387 10.00 38.72 -79.88
N ASP A 388 9.92 39.93 -80.43
CA ASP A 388 11.05 40.85 -80.56
C ASP A 388 11.44 41.48 -79.22
N GLU A 389 10.49 41.76 -78.33
CA GLU A 389 10.70 42.26 -76.98
C GLU A 389 11.25 41.17 -76.07
N VAL A 390 10.71 39.95 -76.13
CA VAL A 390 11.28 38.79 -75.42
C VAL A 390 12.72 38.54 -75.90
N ARG A 391 12.98 38.54 -77.20
CA ARG A 391 14.34 38.38 -77.75
C ARG A 391 15.27 39.49 -77.28
N ARG A 392 14.84 40.75 -77.33
CA ARG A 392 15.64 41.89 -76.86
C ARG A 392 15.87 41.84 -75.35
N ALA A 393 14.89 41.41 -74.57
CA ALA A 393 14.99 41.23 -73.12
C ALA A 393 16.03 40.17 -72.77
N LEU A 394 15.96 39.00 -73.41
CA LEU A 394 16.91 37.89 -73.18
C LEU A 394 18.34 38.27 -73.55
N ARG A 395 18.54 39.01 -74.65
CA ARG A 395 19.86 39.44 -75.13
C ARG A 395 20.45 40.60 -74.32
N ARG A 396 19.67 41.62 -74.00
CA ARG A 396 20.17 42.86 -73.38
C ARG A 396 20.02 42.89 -71.86
N THR A 397 18.90 42.43 -71.35
CA THR A 397 18.56 42.50 -69.92
C THR A 397 19.07 41.28 -69.16
N PHE A 398 18.84 40.08 -69.71
CA PHE A 398 19.30 38.82 -69.10
C PHE A 398 20.70 38.39 -69.56
N ARG A 399 21.31 39.13 -70.50
CA ARG A 399 22.68 38.92 -71.03
C ARG A 399 22.96 37.48 -71.49
N ILE A 400 21.98 36.85 -72.14
CA ILE A 400 22.12 35.47 -72.62
C ILE A 400 22.75 35.49 -74.03
N PRO A 401 23.94 34.89 -74.23
CA PRO A 401 24.61 34.91 -75.52
C PRO A 401 23.88 34.04 -76.57
N PRO A 402 24.02 34.35 -77.88
CA PRO A 402 23.42 33.58 -78.98
C PRO A 402 23.87 32.12 -79.05
N SER A 403 24.98 31.77 -78.41
CA SER A 403 25.46 30.39 -78.25
C SER A 403 24.69 29.57 -77.21
N ALA A 404 24.00 30.23 -76.26
CA ALA A 404 23.29 29.55 -75.18
C ALA A 404 21.79 29.33 -75.50
N LEU A 405 21.23 30.22 -76.31
CA LEU A 405 19.87 30.19 -76.84
C LEU A 405 19.92 30.85 -78.20
N SER A 406 19.63 30.09 -79.26
CA SER A 406 19.55 30.59 -80.63
C SER A 406 18.22 31.32 -80.87
N ASP A 407 18.20 32.21 -81.85
CA ASP A 407 16.98 32.98 -82.19
C ASP A 407 15.76 32.10 -82.54
N PRO A 408 15.88 30.95 -83.26
CA PRO A 408 14.73 30.06 -83.47
C PRO A 408 14.29 29.32 -82.20
N GLU A 409 15.17 29.10 -81.23
CA GLU A 409 14.79 28.52 -79.92
C GLU A 409 14.03 29.54 -79.06
N ILE A 410 14.30 30.83 -79.21
CA ILE A 410 13.53 31.91 -78.57
C ILE A 410 12.14 32.00 -79.18
N ALA A 411 12.01 31.87 -80.50
CA ALA A 411 10.71 31.79 -81.17
C ALA A 411 9.91 30.58 -80.69
N ALA A 412 10.53 29.41 -80.62
CA ALA A 412 9.92 28.19 -80.08
C ALA A 412 9.50 28.36 -78.61
N LEU A 413 10.29 29.08 -77.82
CA LEU A 413 9.95 29.39 -76.43
C LEU A 413 8.69 30.26 -76.34
N CYS A 414 8.61 31.33 -77.12
CA CYS A 414 7.43 32.19 -77.17
C CYS A 414 6.17 31.39 -77.54
N VAL A 415 6.25 30.46 -78.50
CA VAL A 415 5.15 29.56 -78.86
C VAL A 415 4.79 28.58 -77.74
N THR A 416 5.77 28.11 -76.96
CA THR A 416 5.48 27.23 -75.81
C THR A 416 4.86 27.95 -74.61
N LEU A 417 5.05 29.28 -74.51
CA LEU A 417 4.52 30.11 -73.44
C LEU A 417 3.18 30.75 -73.81
N ASP A 418 2.98 31.02 -75.10
CA ASP A 418 1.73 31.48 -75.68
C ASP A 418 0.70 30.35 -75.66
N THR A 419 -0.20 30.45 -74.70
CA THR A 419 -1.12 29.38 -74.34
C THR A 419 -2.58 29.78 -74.55
N ASP A 420 -2.83 31.03 -74.92
CA ASP A 420 -4.08 31.50 -75.50
C ASP A 420 -4.02 31.63 -77.03
N GLY A 421 -2.86 31.38 -77.65
CA GLY A 421 -2.68 31.47 -79.11
C GLY A 421 -2.76 32.92 -79.59
N SER A 422 -2.45 33.88 -78.71
CA SER A 422 -2.54 35.32 -79.00
C SER A 422 -1.39 35.83 -79.87
N GLY A 423 -0.32 35.05 -80.04
CA GLY A 423 0.90 35.43 -80.75
C GLY A 423 1.86 36.28 -79.90
N ALA A 424 1.51 36.57 -78.64
CA ALA A 424 2.32 37.31 -77.68
C ALA A 424 2.30 36.60 -76.32
N VAL A 425 3.34 36.79 -75.50
CA VAL A 425 3.42 36.15 -74.18
C VAL A 425 2.98 37.15 -73.12
N SER A 426 1.88 36.89 -72.43
CA SER A 426 1.42 37.78 -71.36
C SER A 426 2.37 37.74 -70.15
N ILE A 427 2.47 38.86 -69.42
CA ILE A 427 3.25 38.93 -68.18
C ILE A 427 2.85 37.85 -67.16
N PRO A 428 1.56 37.55 -66.89
CA PRO A 428 1.18 36.47 -65.97
C PRO A 428 1.63 35.09 -66.47
N GLU A 429 1.56 34.79 -67.77
CA GLU A 429 2.05 33.52 -68.34
C GLU A 429 3.56 33.36 -68.15
N MET A 430 4.33 34.41 -68.41
CA MET A 430 5.76 34.42 -68.18
C MET A 430 6.10 34.23 -66.70
N VAL A 431 5.35 34.91 -65.82
CA VAL A 431 5.53 34.81 -64.36
C VAL A 431 5.15 33.42 -63.84
N ASP A 432 4.09 32.82 -64.36
CA ASP A 432 3.65 31.46 -64.00
C ASP A 432 4.66 30.42 -64.46
N PHE A 433 5.23 30.57 -65.67
CA PHE A 433 6.32 29.73 -66.16
C PHE A 433 7.58 29.79 -65.28
N ILE A 434 7.89 30.96 -64.70
CA ILE A 434 9.05 31.14 -63.81
C ILE A 434 8.75 30.58 -62.41
N LYS A 435 7.52 30.77 -61.90
CA LYS A 435 7.04 30.24 -60.61
C LYS A 435 6.90 28.72 -60.63
N ALA A 436 6.52 28.12 -61.76
CA ALA A 436 6.40 26.67 -61.95
C ALA A 436 7.74 25.90 -61.80
N SER A 437 8.87 26.58 -61.65
CA SER A 437 10.18 25.93 -61.41
C SER A 437 10.66 26.05 -59.96
N VAL A 438 9.74 26.09 -58.99
CA VAL A 438 10.10 25.54 -57.68
C VAL A 438 10.51 24.10 -57.96
N ASP A 439 11.73 23.72 -57.56
CA ASP A 439 12.25 22.36 -57.77
C ASP A 439 11.36 21.40 -56.99
N ALA A 440 10.33 20.88 -57.63
CA ALA A 440 9.30 20.06 -57.01
C ALA A 440 9.90 18.79 -56.42
N ARG A 441 10.97 18.27 -57.05
CA ARG A 441 11.73 17.14 -56.55
C ARG A 441 12.50 17.51 -55.28
N GLY A 442 13.18 18.67 -55.28
CA GLY A 442 13.84 19.19 -54.08
C GLY A 442 12.87 19.45 -52.92
N LEU A 443 11.70 20.04 -53.20
CA LEU A 443 10.67 20.32 -52.18
C LEU A 443 10.02 19.04 -51.64
N GLU A 444 9.81 18.03 -52.49
CA GLU A 444 9.33 16.70 -52.09
C GLU A 444 10.37 15.99 -51.21
N GLU A 445 11.66 16.02 -51.56
CA GLU A 445 12.72 15.45 -50.72
C GLU A 445 12.78 16.13 -49.35
N GLU A 446 12.66 17.46 -49.29
CA GLU A 446 12.58 18.20 -48.03
C GLU A 446 11.35 17.83 -47.22
N TYR A 447 10.20 17.65 -47.88
CA TYR A 447 8.96 17.20 -47.24
C TYR A 447 9.14 15.81 -46.62
N GLN A 448 9.72 14.86 -47.36
CA GLN A 448 9.97 13.51 -46.86
C GLN A 448 10.98 13.49 -45.71
N ARG A 449 12.06 14.30 -45.78
CA ARG A 449 13.02 14.43 -44.67
C ARG A 449 12.35 14.95 -43.40
N LYS A 450 11.57 16.03 -43.50
CA LYS A 450 10.84 16.61 -42.36
C LYS A 450 9.78 15.67 -41.80
N ARG A 451 9.09 14.93 -42.67
CA ARG A 451 8.12 13.90 -42.27
C ARG A 451 8.79 12.77 -41.49
N ALA A 452 9.92 12.26 -41.98
CA ALA A 452 10.68 11.22 -41.28
C ALA A 452 11.18 11.70 -39.91
N THR A 453 11.62 12.95 -39.79
CA THR A 453 12.00 13.51 -38.48
C THR A 453 10.80 13.67 -37.54
N LEU A 454 9.62 14.00 -38.08
CA LEU A 454 8.40 14.10 -37.29
C LEU A 454 7.97 12.72 -36.76
N ASP A 455 8.04 11.69 -37.60
CA ASP A 455 7.75 10.31 -37.19
C ASP A 455 8.70 9.84 -36.08
N GLN A 456 10.00 10.19 -36.16
CA GLN A 456 10.97 9.93 -35.09
C GLN A 456 10.62 10.67 -33.79
N LEU A 457 10.21 11.95 -33.87
CA LEU A 457 9.77 12.72 -32.71
C LEU A 457 8.50 12.15 -32.08
N ASN A 458 7.55 11.65 -32.87
CA ASN A 458 6.35 10.98 -32.36
C ASN A 458 6.69 9.70 -31.58
N VAL A 459 7.60 8.88 -32.11
CA VAL A 459 8.09 7.68 -31.38
C VAL A 459 8.76 8.08 -30.06
N ALA A 460 9.64 9.09 -30.09
CA ALA A 460 10.29 9.59 -28.88
C ALA A 460 9.28 10.15 -27.87
N LEU A 461 8.22 10.82 -28.32
CA LEU A 461 7.13 11.31 -27.47
C LEU A 461 6.37 10.15 -26.81
N GLU A 462 6.07 9.09 -27.56
CA GLU A 462 5.41 7.89 -27.01
C GLU A 462 6.28 7.23 -25.92
N GLU A 463 7.59 7.14 -26.15
CA GLU A 463 8.55 6.64 -25.16
C GLU A 463 8.61 7.52 -23.91
N MET A 464 8.68 8.85 -24.06
CA MET A 464 8.66 9.79 -22.94
C MET A 464 7.35 9.71 -22.14
N VAL A 465 6.20 9.57 -22.80
CA VAL A 465 4.90 9.39 -22.15
C VAL A 465 4.84 8.05 -21.40
N ALA A 466 5.37 6.97 -21.98
CA ALA A 466 5.48 5.69 -21.31
C ALA A 466 6.40 5.79 -20.08
N ASP A 467 7.51 6.53 -20.19
CA ASP A 467 8.42 6.77 -19.08
C ASP A 467 7.76 7.55 -17.95
N LEU A 468 7.05 8.64 -18.28
CA LEU A 468 6.26 9.40 -17.32
C LEU A 468 5.24 8.51 -16.58
N ARG A 469 4.53 7.62 -17.29
CA ARG A 469 3.58 6.67 -16.66
C ARG A 469 4.28 5.75 -15.66
N ARG A 470 5.45 5.20 -16.00
CA ARG A 470 6.24 4.33 -15.10
C ARG A 470 6.73 5.10 -13.87
N LYS A 471 7.25 6.32 -14.06
CA LYS A 471 7.71 7.16 -12.94
C LYS A 471 6.58 7.64 -12.05
N VAL A 472 5.41 7.96 -12.61
CA VAL A 472 4.21 8.28 -11.83
C VAL A 472 3.75 7.07 -11.01
N ALA A 473 3.80 5.86 -11.58
CA ALA A 473 3.50 4.64 -10.83
C ALA A 473 4.49 4.40 -9.69
N ALA A 474 5.80 4.56 -9.94
CA ALA A 474 6.84 4.47 -8.91
C ALA A 474 6.65 5.53 -7.80
N TRP A 475 6.39 6.78 -8.19
CA TRP A 475 6.10 7.87 -7.26
C TRP A 475 4.86 7.60 -6.40
N ARG A 476 3.77 7.08 -6.98
CA ARG A 476 2.56 6.71 -6.21
C ARG A 476 2.86 5.64 -5.17
N ILE A 477 3.72 4.69 -5.48
CA ILE A 477 4.15 3.64 -4.55
C ILE A 477 4.99 4.25 -3.42
N ASP A 478 6.00 5.07 -3.74
CA ASP A 478 6.85 5.70 -2.74
C ASP A 478 6.08 6.73 -1.87
N ASP A 479 5.15 7.48 -2.45
CA ASP A 479 4.21 8.35 -1.71
C ASP A 479 3.30 7.52 -0.80
N SER A 480 2.83 6.36 -1.25
CA SER A 480 2.07 5.43 -0.41
C SER A 480 2.92 4.89 0.75
N CYS A 481 4.21 4.62 0.54
CA CYS A 481 5.16 4.21 1.59
C CYS A 481 5.30 5.26 2.70
N SER A 482 5.21 6.54 2.35
CA SER A 482 5.23 7.65 3.32
C SER A 482 3.98 7.68 4.21
N LYS A 483 2.86 7.14 3.72
CA LYS A 483 1.54 7.11 4.38
C LYS A 483 1.24 5.79 5.12
N VAL A 484 2.23 4.90 5.21
CA VAL A 484 2.11 3.64 5.97
C VAL A 484 2.14 3.95 7.47
N THR A 485 1.05 3.58 8.15
CA THR A 485 0.88 3.65 9.60
C THR A 485 1.05 2.26 10.21
N PRO A 486 1.24 2.12 11.54
CA PRO A 486 1.26 0.81 12.20
C PRO A 486 0.04 -0.06 11.88
N VAL A 487 -1.15 0.56 11.77
CA VAL A 487 -2.42 -0.12 11.44
C VAL A 487 -2.36 -0.79 10.06
N LYS A 488 -1.83 -0.07 9.06
CA LYS A 488 -1.61 -0.60 7.71
C LYS A 488 -0.51 -1.65 7.65
N GLY A 489 0.54 -1.47 8.48
CA GLY A 489 1.65 -2.43 8.60
C GLY A 489 1.21 -3.77 9.18
N LEU A 490 0.28 -3.74 10.14
CA LEU A 490 -0.30 -4.93 10.76
C LEU A 490 -1.55 -5.46 10.04
N GLU A 491 -1.91 -4.90 8.89
CA GLU A 491 -3.08 -5.29 8.08
C GLU A 491 -4.42 -5.27 8.84
N LEU A 492 -4.52 -4.41 9.85
CA LEU A 492 -5.72 -4.31 10.71
C LEU A 492 -6.89 -3.60 10.01
N ASP A 493 -6.65 -2.94 8.88
CA ASP A 493 -7.67 -2.26 8.06
C ASP A 493 -8.62 -3.25 7.35
N SER A 494 -8.20 -4.50 7.16
CA SER A 494 -8.97 -5.57 6.51
C SER A 494 -9.99 -6.25 7.43
N LEU A 495 -9.92 -5.98 8.73
CA LEU A 495 -10.80 -6.63 9.70
C LEU A 495 -12.19 -5.98 9.67
N PRO A 496 -13.28 -6.75 9.65
CA PRO A 496 -14.64 -6.20 9.70
C PRO A 496 -14.86 -5.51 11.05
N VAL A 497 -14.72 -4.18 11.06
CA VAL A 497 -14.98 -3.36 12.24
C VAL A 497 -16.49 -3.38 12.54
N LEU A 498 -16.88 -4.03 13.63
CA LEU A 498 -18.19 -3.83 14.26
C LEU A 498 -18.23 -2.41 14.84
N SER A 499 -18.54 -1.43 13.99
CA SER A 499 -18.50 -0.02 14.35
C SER A 499 -19.62 0.34 15.32
N ARG A 500 -19.22 0.59 16.57
CA ARG A 500 -20.02 1.23 17.61
C ARG A 500 -19.98 2.75 17.39
N ASN A 501 -21.05 3.26 16.80
CA ASN A 501 -21.50 4.66 16.71
C ASN A 501 -20.53 5.74 16.21
N GLY A 502 -20.85 6.24 15.02
CA GLY A 502 -20.87 7.67 14.70
C GLY A 502 -19.53 8.36 14.51
N ASP A 503 -19.07 8.44 13.26
CA ASP A 503 -18.56 9.71 12.75
C ASP A 503 -18.60 9.79 11.22
N GLN A 504 -18.89 11.00 10.76
CA GLN A 504 -19.29 11.40 9.42
C GLN A 504 -18.09 11.55 8.49
N ALA A 505 -17.62 10.45 7.87
CA ALA A 505 -16.82 10.53 6.65
C ALA A 505 -16.81 9.16 5.97
N LEU A 506 -17.04 9.13 4.66
CA LEU A 506 -17.19 7.94 3.80
C LEU A 506 -18.60 7.31 3.84
N ARG A 507 -19.55 7.97 3.15
CA ARG A 507 -20.72 7.27 2.59
C ARG A 507 -20.25 6.29 1.51
N ARG A 508 -19.68 5.15 1.91
CA ARG A 508 -19.87 3.92 1.14
C ARG A 508 -21.37 3.65 1.20
N LYS A 509 -22.07 3.95 0.09
CA LYS A 509 -23.52 3.71 -0.04
C LYS A 509 -23.73 2.23 0.29
N LYS A 510 -24.34 1.93 1.44
CA LYS A 510 -24.69 0.55 1.81
C LYS A 510 -25.60 0.00 0.71
N PRO A 511 -25.41 -1.23 0.22
CA PRO A 511 -26.33 -1.84 -0.73
C PRO A 511 -27.74 -1.79 -0.14
N LEU A 512 -28.72 -1.39 -0.95
CA LEU A 512 -30.12 -1.30 -0.54
C LEU A 512 -30.58 -2.66 0.01
N GLU A 513 -31.28 -2.63 1.15
CA GLU A 513 -31.94 -3.82 1.68
C GLU A 513 -32.88 -4.38 0.59
N PRO A 514 -32.89 -5.70 0.31
CA PRO A 514 -33.67 -6.30 -0.77
C PRO A 514 -35.15 -5.94 -0.74
N ARG A 515 -35.71 -5.75 0.46
CA ARG A 515 -37.11 -5.35 0.68
C ARG A 515 -37.40 -3.91 0.26
N VAL A 516 -36.41 -3.02 0.37
CA VAL A 516 -36.54 -1.61 -0.04
C VAL A 516 -36.41 -1.51 -1.55
N ALA A 517 -35.49 -2.26 -2.16
CA ALA A 517 -35.35 -2.33 -3.62
C ALA A 517 -36.65 -2.81 -4.29
N GLU A 518 -37.29 -3.86 -3.76
CA GLU A 518 -38.59 -4.34 -4.25
C GLU A 518 -39.73 -3.33 -4.04
N ARG A 519 -39.75 -2.61 -2.91
CA ARG A 519 -40.72 -1.52 -2.68
C ARG A 519 -40.57 -0.41 -3.70
N VAL A 520 -39.33 -0.03 -4.04
CA VAL A 520 -39.04 1.01 -5.04
C VAL A 520 -39.40 0.51 -6.44
N ARG A 521 -39.05 -0.74 -6.78
CA ARG A 521 -39.42 -1.41 -8.03
C ARG A 521 -40.93 -1.44 -8.25
N ALA A 522 -41.69 -1.91 -7.25
CA ALA A 522 -43.16 -1.98 -7.33
C ALA A 522 -43.81 -0.60 -7.47
N ARG A 523 -43.23 0.44 -6.87
CA ARG A 523 -43.72 1.82 -6.98
C ARG A 523 -43.44 2.43 -8.35
N ILE A 524 -42.25 2.20 -8.91
CA ILE A 524 -41.89 2.63 -10.26
C ILE A 524 -42.80 1.94 -11.30
N HIS A 525 -43.02 0.63 -11.13
CA HIS A 525 -43.91 -0.15 -12.00
C HIS A 525 -45.36 0.33 -11.94
N ARG A 526 -45.90 0.58 -10.73
CA ARG A 526 -47.25 1.12 -10.54
C ARG A 526 -47.41 2.53 -11.13
N ALA A 527 -46.44 3.41 -10.89
CA ALA A 527 -46.47 4.77 -11.41
C ALA A 527 -46.38 4.82 -12.95
N ALA A 528 -45.61 3.90 -13.56
CA ALA A 528 -45.52 3.77 -15.00
C ALA A 528 -46.86 3.33 -15.65
N ARG A 529 -47.71 2.60 -14.91
CA ARG A 529 -49.05 2.20 -15.38
C ARG A 529 -50.14 3.23 -15.09
N GLU A 530 -50.07 3.91 -13.93
CA GLU A 530 -51.11 4.87 -13.50
C GLU A 530 -51.01 6.24 -14.20
N ASP A 531 -49.79 6.77 -14.41
CA ASP A 531 -49.58 8.09 -15.06
C ASP A 531 -49.11 7.97 -16.53
N GLY A 532 -48.87 6.75 -17.01
CA GLY A 532 -48.22 6.49 -18.30
C GLY A 532 -49.05 6.79 -19.55
N GLY A 533 -50.36 7.03 -19.47
CA GLY A 533 -51.17 7.35 -20.65
C GLY A 533 -50.99 6.43 -21.89
N GLY A 534 -50.56 5.17 -21.68
CA GLY A 534 -50.20 4.20 -22.72
C GLY A 534 -48.78 4.28 -23.29
N ARG A 535 -47.88 5.11 -22.74
CA ARG A 535 -46.48 5.27 -23.19
C ARG A 535 -45.55 4.33 -22.42
N SER A 536 -44.54 3.81 -23.13
CA SER A 536 -43.54 2.92 -22.54
C SER A 536 -42.64 3.66 -21.54
N LEU A 537 -42.19 2.97 -20.48
CA LEU A 537 -41.27 3.52 -19.47
C LEU A 537 -39.99 4.09 -20.11
N GLN A 538 -39.56 3.50 -21.23
CA GLN A 538 -38.41 3.93 -22.02
C GLN A 538 -38.62 5.33 -22.64
N GLU A 539 -39.81 5.63 -23.17
CA GLU A 539 -40.14 6.95 -23.72
C GLU A 539 -40.26 8.04 -22.65
N LEU A 540 -40.71 7.67 -21.45
CA LEU A 540 -40.82 8.61 -20.33
C LEU A 540 -39.44 8.98 -19.79
N LEU A 541 -38.53 8.02 -19.69
CA LEU A 541 -37.16 8.22 -19.20
C LEU A 541 -36.29 8.94 -20.24
N GLY A 542 -36.45 8.65 -21.53
CA GLY A 542 -35.71 9.32 -22.60
C GLY A 542 -35.98 10.82 -22.76
N ARG A 543 -37.03 11.37 -22.14
CA ARG A 543 -37.28 12.83 -22.10
C ARG A 543 -36.41 13.57 -21.09
N PHE A 544 -35.84 12.85 -20.11
CA PHE A 544 -35.02 13.44 -19.05
C PHE A 544 -33.53 13.32 -19.32
N ASP A 545 -33.16 12.50 -20.30
CA ASP A 545 -31.85 12.42 -20.92
C ASP A 545 -31.61 13.67 -21.78
N ARG A 546 -30.90 14.66 -21.23
CA ARG A 546 -30.67 15.95 -21.89
C ARG A 546 -29.56 15.89 -22.93
N ASP A 547 -28.64 14.95 -22.80
CA ASP A 547 -27.51 14.78 -23.70
C ASP A 547 -27.77 13.69 -24.76
N GLY A 548 -28.86 12.95 -24.62
CA GLY A 548 -29.27 11.89 -25.56
C GLY A 548 -28.37 10.67 -25.48
N SER A 549 -27.67 10.48 -24.37
CA SER A 549 -26.66 9.42 -24.18
C SER A 549 -27.26 8.03 -23.99
N GLY A 550 -28.56 7.94 -23.68
CA GLY A 550 -29.24 6.70 -23.27
C GLY A 550 -28.88 6.27 -21.84
N GLN A 551 -28.16 7.10 -21.09
CA GLN A 551 -27.77 6.89 -19.70
C GLN A 551 -28.34 8.01 -18.83
N LEU A 552 -28.67 7.69 -17.58
CA LEU A 552 -29.25 8.63 -16.62
C LEU A 552 -28.32 8.79 -15.42
N GLU A 553 -27.77 9.99 -15.26
CA GLU A 553 -27.03 10.36 -14.05
C GLU A 553 -27.96 10.44 -12.83
N ASP A 554 -27.40 10.35 -11.61
CA ASP A 554 -28.15 10.39 -10.34
C ASP A 554 -29.13 11.57 -10.22
N GLY A 555 -28.72 12.74 -10.71
CA GLY A 555 -29.54 13.95 -10.72
C GLY A 555 -30.65 13.94 -11.76
N GLU A 556 -30.50 13.19 -12.85
CA GLU A 556 -31.48 13.03 -13.92
C GLU A 556 -32.51 11.96 -13.57
N LEU A 557 -32.05 10.82 -13.03
CA LEU A 557 -32.93 9.79 -12.53
C LEU A 557 -33.83 10.32 -11.40
N ARG A 558 -33.28 11.11 -10.47
CA ARG A 558 -34.09 11.75 -9.42
C ARG A 558 -35.16 12.67 -10.00
N ARG A 559 -34.82 13.46 -11.02
CA ARG A 559 -35.78 14.35 -11.70
C ARG A 559 -36.84 13.55 -12.47
N ALA A 560 -36.47 12.43 -13.10
CA ALA A 560 -37.41 11.55 -13.77
C ALA A 560 -38.39 10.90 -12.78
N LEU A 561 -37.92 10.38 -11.63
CA LEU A 561 -38.77 9.74 -10.63
C LEU A 561 -39.70 10.73 -9.91
N ARG A 562 -39.23 11.95 -9.62
CA ARG A 562 -40.02 13.00 -8.96
C ARG A 562 -40.97 13.72 -9.92
N GLY A 563 -40.53 13.95 -11.16
CA GLY A 563 -41.27 14.71 -12.17
C GLY A 563 -42.21 13.85 -13.00
N ALA A 564 -41.74 12.74 -13.55
CA ALA A 564 -42.50 11.90 -14.49
C ALA A 564 -43.40 10.88 -13.78
N LEU A 565 -42.89 10.26 -12.71
CA LEU A 565 -43.61 9.21 -11.96
C LEU A 565 -44.27 9.74 -10.67
N ARG A 566 -44.14 11.05 -10.41
CA ARG A 566 -44.72 11.78 -9.25
C ARG A 566 -44.57 11.05 -7.92
N ILE A 567 -43.45 10.33 -7.73
CA ILE A 567 -43.22 9.55 -6.51
C ILE A 567 -42.90 10.54 -5.37
N PRO A 568 -43.70 10.59 -4.30
CA PRO A 568 -43.50 11.56 -3.24
C PRO A 568 -42.31 11.22 -2.34
N GLY A 569 -41.68 12.25 -1.77
CA GLY A 569 -40.46 12.16 -0.95
C GLY A 569 -40.55 11.23 0.26
N TYR A 570 -41.76 11.04 0.79
CA TYR A 570 -42.00 10.15 1.92
C TYR A 570 -42.07 8.67 1.54
N ALA A 571 -42.31 8.34 0.27
CA ALA A 571 -42.46 6.95 -0.19
C ALA A 571 -41.11 6.34 -0.62
N VAL A 572 -40.28 7.16 -1.25
CA VAL A 572 -38.88 6.84 -1.58
C VAL A 572 -38.09 8.11 -1.34
N SER A 573 -37.08 8.03 -0.48
CA SER A 573 -36.16 9.12 -0.14
C SER A 573 -35.09 9.30 -1.21
N ASP A 574 -34.50 10.50 -1.30
CA ASP A 574 -33.44 10.79 -2.27
C ASP A 574 -32.18 9.95 -2.02
N ALA A 575 -31.95 9.54 -0.77
CA ALA A 575 -30.89 8.62 -0.39
C ALA A 575 -31.13 7.19 -0.91
N GLU A 576 -32.37 6.73 -0.92
CA GLU A 576 -32.75 5.42 -1.49
C GLU A 576 -32.62 5.45 -3.02
N ILE A 577 -33.01 6.53 -3.69
CA ILE A 577 -32.80 6.72 -5.14
C ILE A 577 -31.31 6.68 -5.47
N SER A 578 -30.50 7.41 -4.72
CA SER A 578 -29.05 7.45 -4.94
C SER A 578 -28.36 6.10 -4.68
N SER A 579 -28.96 5.28 -3.82
CA SER A 579 -28.50 3.92 -3.54
C SER A 579 -28.99 2.94 -4.62
N LEU A 580 -30.15 3.19 -5.23
CA LEU A 580 -30.65 2.41 -6.36
C LEU A 580 -29.75 2.63 -7.57
N CYS A 581 -29.34 3.88 -7.83
CA CYS A 581 -28.35 4.18 -8.87
C CYS A 581 -27.10 3.32 -8.68
N ALA A 582 -26.58 3.25 -7.45
CA ALA A 582 -25.37 2.47 -7.15
C ALA A 582 -25.56 0.95 -7.22
N VAL A 583 -26.80 0.44 -7.13
CA VAL A 583 -27.09 -0.99 -7.29
C VAL A 583 -27.22 -1.36 -8.78
N LEU A 584 -27.71 -0.43 -9.60
CA LEU A 584 -27.87 -0.63 -11.04
C LEU A 584 -26.58 -0.32 -11.82
N ASP A 585 -25.74 0.56 -11.28
CA ASP A 585 -24.42 0.94 -11.79
C ASP A 585 -23.37 -0.14 -11.46
N ALA A 586 -23.44 -1.28 -12.16
CA ALA A 586 -22.53 -2.40 -11.97
C ALA A 586 -21.11 -2.11 -12.52
N ASP A 587 -20.98 -1.16 -13.44
CA ASP A 587 -19.72 -0.76 -14.05
C ASP A 587 -19.02 0.41 -13.32
N GLY A 588 -19.69 1.03 -12.34
CA GLY A 588 -19.15 2.13 -11.54
C GLY A 588 -18.98 3.42 -12.33
N SER A 589 -19.73 3.56 -13.43
CA SER A 589 -19.71 4.72 -14.32
C SER A 589 -20.33 5.97 -13.70
N GLY A 590 -21.16 5.81 -12.67
CA GLY A 590 -21.91 6.90 -12.03
C GLY A 590 -23.23 7.25 -12.74
N SER A 591 -23.57 6.51 -13.80
CA SER A 591 -24.78 6.69 -14.62
C SER A 591 -25.47 5.34 -14.80
N VAL A 592 -26.81 5.34 -14.90
CA VAL A 592 -27.60 4.10 -15.08
C VAL A 592 -28.18 4.08 -16.49
N SER A 593 -27.97 3.01 -17.25
CA SER A 593 -28.57 2.92 -18.58
C SER A 593 -30.09 2.73 -18.50
N ILE A 594 -30.83 3.33 -19.44
CA ILE A 594 -32.30 3.23 -19.47
C ILE A 594 -32.74 1.75 -19.60
N SER A 595 -31.98 0.94 -20.33
CA SER A 595 -32.22 -0.49 -20.50
C SER A 595 -32.06 -1.30 -19.20
N GLU A 596 -31.05 -0.99 -18.38
CA GLU A 596 -30.85 -1.63 -17.07
C GLU A 596 -31.98 -1.26 -16.10
N LEU A 597 -32.42 -0.01 -16.10
CA LEU A 597 -33.52 0.43 -15.25
C LEU A 597 -34.85 -0.22 -15.67
N VAL A 598 -35.10 -0.38 -16.97
CA VAL A 598 -36.29 -1.10 -17.49
C VAL A 598 -36.22 -2.59 -17.18
N ALA A 599 -35.04 -3.22 -17.28
CA ALA A 599 -34.83 -4.62 -16.92
C ALA A 599 -35.01 -4.87 -15.42
N PHE A 600 -34.55 -3.94 -14.58
CA PHE A 600 -34.77 -3.98 -13.13
C PHE A 600 -36.26 -3.91 -12.78
N VAL A 601 -37.05 -3.14 -13.54
CA VAL A 601 -38.50 -3.05 -13.33
C VAL A 601 -39.19 -4.34 -13.79
N GLY A 602 -38.95 -4.81 -15.02
CA GLY A 602 -39.44 -6.09 -15.56
C GLY A 602 -40.97 -6.28 -15.60
N PRO A 603 -41.51 -7.28 -16.32
CA PRO A 603 -42.92 -7.66 -16.23
C PRO A 603 -43.22 -8.43 -14.92
N GLU A 604 -44.36 -8.11 -14.32
CA GLU A 604 -44.85 -8.58 -13.00
C GLU A 604 -44.84 -10.11 -12.82
N GLN A 605 -44.32 -10.60 -11.68
CA GLN A 605 -44.70 -11.91 -11.14
C GLN A 605 -46.04 -11.75 -10.40
N GLU A 606 -47.12 -12.23 -11.00
CA GLU A 606 -48.42 -12.35 -10.34
C GLU A 606 -48.33 -13.38 -9.21
N GLY A 607 -48.58 -12.92 -7.97
CA GLY A 607 -48.72 -13.86 -6.86
C GLY A 607 -48.66 -13.23 -5.48
N ASN A 608 -49.70 -12.48 -5.08
CA ASN A 608 -50.40 -12.78 -3.83
C ASN A 608 -51.72 -11.98 -3.71
N SER A 609 -52.78 -12.52 -4.31
CA SER A 609 -54.15 -12.21 -3.89
C SER A 609 -54.35 -12.72 -2.46
N ARG A 610 -54.72 -11.85 -1.52
CA ARG A 610 -55.53 -12.17 -0.33
C ARG A 610 -56.03 -10.86 0.30
N SER A 611 -57.24 -10.45 -0.06
CA SER A 611 -58.49 -10.81 0.65
C SER A 611 -58.49 -10.32 2.10
N SER A 612 -58.98 -9.10 2.28
CA SER A 612 -59.47 -8.60 3.55
C SER A 612 -60.75 -9.35 3.95
N SER A 613 -60.62 -10.35 4.82
CA SER A 613 -61.72 -10.84 5.66
C SER A 613 -61.20 -11.30 7.03
N ARG A 614 -61.53 -10.48 8.04
CA ARG A 614 -61.67 -10.67 9.49
C ARG A 614 -61.06 -11.90 10.22
N GLN A 615 -60.35 -11.53 11.29
CA GLN A 615 -60.38 -12.05 12.68
C GLN A 615 -59.39 -13.16 13.13
N PRO A 616 -59.07 -13.21 14.45
CA PRO A 616 -57.70 -13.41 14.95
C PRO A 616 -57.51 -14.71 15.76
N GLN A 617 -56.26 -14.90 16.24
CA GLN A 617 -55.81 -15.63 17.44
C GLN A 617 -54.89 -16.85 17.22
N THR A 618 -53.81 -16.82 18.02
CA THR A 618 -53.07 -17.92 18.66
C THR A 618 -52.17 -18.87 17.86
N ALA A 619 -50.86 -18.73 18.18
CA ALA A 619 -49.96 -19.72 18.79
C ALA A 619 -49.48 -20.98 18.01
N ARG A 620 -48.16 -21.22 18.20
CA ARG A 620 -47.38 -22.47 18.00
C ARG A 620 -47.18 -22.90 16.55
N SER A 621 -46.16 -23.64 16.15
CA SER A 621 -44.85 -24.06 16.63
C SER A 621 -44.34 -25.02 15.54
N ALA A 622 -43.02 -25.16 15.41
CA ALA A 622 -42.31 -26.33 14.88
C ALA A 622 -42.17 -26.54 13.35
N LEU A 623 -40.88 -26.51 12.95
CA LEU A 623 -40.10 -27.54 12.23
C LEU A 623 -40.45 -27.87 10.76
N GLU A 624 -39.49 -27.52 9.87
CA GLU A 624 -38.75 -28.30 8.84
C GLU A 624 -39.44 -29.49 8.08
N PRO A 625 -38.86 -30.13 7.04
CA PRO A 625 -37.61 -29.87 6.26
C PRO A 625 -37.72 -30.08 4.70
N ILE A 626 -36.62 -29.69 4.00
CA ILE A 626 -35.83 -30.41 2.96
C ILE A 626 -36.54 -31.13 1.77
N ASN A 627 -36.13 -30.80 0.53
CA ASN A 627 -35.47 -31.64 -0.52
C ASN A 627 -35.73 -31.08 -1.94
N THR A 628 -34.68 -30.72 -2.71
CA THR A 628 -34.10 -31.44 -3.88
C THR A 628 -35.11 -31.67 -5.02
N VAL A 629 -34.81 -31.52 -6.33
CA VAL A 629 -33.66 -31.99 -7.11
C VAL A 629 -33.70 -31.34 -8.51
N GLU A 630 -32.59 -31.47 -9.27
CA GLU A 630 -32.52 -31.77 -10.73
C GLU A 630 -32.93 -30.69 -11.76
N LEU A 631 -32.32 -30.56 -12.95
CA LEU A 631 -31.12 -31.13 -13.59
C LEU A 631 -30.94 -30.35 -14.93
N GLU A 632 -29.70 -30.12 -15.34
CA GLU A 632 -29.16 -30.20 -16.72
C GLU A 632 -29.93 -29.64 -17.96
N ARG A 633 -29.28 -28.75 -18.75
CA ARG A 633 -28.48 -29.07 -19.98
C ARG A 633 -28.30 -27.88 -20.95
N GLU A 634 -27.03 -27.65 -21.27
CA GLU A 634 -26.35 -27.41 -22.57
C GLU A 634 -26.77 -26.37 -23.66
N LEU A 635 -25.68 -25.83 -24.24
CA LEU A 635 -25.37 -24.91 -25.38
C LEU A 635 -25.97 -25.33 -26.76
N PRO A 636 -25.97 -24.55 -27.89
CA PRO A 636 -24.77 -23.88 -28.48
C PRO A 636 -24.90 -22.66 -29.46
N ALA A 637 -23.71 -22.06 -29.72
CA ALA A 637 -23.07 -21.44 -30.92
C ALA A 637 -23.77 -20.71 -32.11
N GLY A 638 -23.08 -19.66 -32.62
CA GLY A 638 -23.06 -19.13 -34.01
C GLY A 638 -23.86 -17.82 -34.23
N GLY A 639 -23.48 -16.79 -35.01
CA GLY A 639 -22.38 -16.45 -35.92
C GLY A 639 -22.72 -15.15 -36.72
N ALA A 640 -21.71 -14.55 -37.36
CA ALA A 640 -21.72 -13.68 -38.57
C ALA A 640 -22.17 -12.18 -38.56
N GLU A 641 -21.21 -11.33 -38.97
CA GLU A 641 -21.20 -10.26 -40.01
C GLU A 641 -22.21 -9.07 -40.00
N SER A 642 -21.67 -7.83 -40.07
CA SER A 642 -21.81 -6.89 -41.22
C SER A 642 -21.63 -5.40 -40.83
N ARG A 643 -20.74 -4.69 -41.54
CA ARG A 643 -20.67 -3.20 -41.63
C ARG A 643 -21.69 -2.67 -42.66
N PRO A 644 -22.08 -1.38 -42.59
CA PRO A 644 -21.54 -0.43 -43.58
C PRO A 644 -21.22 0.98 -43.02
N SER A 645 -20.43 1.75 -43.78
CA SER A 645 -19.94 3.12 -43.51
C SER A 645 -20.86 4.22 -44.13
N PRO A 646 -20.41 5.49 -44.32
CA PRO A 646 -20.62 6.63 -43.42
C PRO A 646 -21.53 7.73 -44.04
N ARG A 647 -22.04 8.66 -43.22
CA ARG A 647 -22.69 9.90 -43.71
C ARG A 647 -22.05 11.15 -43.12
N GLN A 648 -21.77 12.11 -44.00
CA GLN A 648 -21.18 13.43 -43.77
C GLN A 648 -22.08 14.35 -42.93
N PRO A 649 -21.52 15.33 -42.18
CA PRO A 649 -22.26 16.49 -41.66
C PRO A 649 -22.04 17.77 -42.49
N PRO A 650 -23.07 18.64 -42.67
CA PRO A 650 -22.94 20.04 -43.08
C PRO A 650 -23.18 20.99 -41.87
N PRO A 651 -23.23 22.34 -42.01
CA PRO A 651 -22.14 23.24 -41.68
C PRO A 651 -22.41 24.19 -40.49
N CYS A 652 -21.36 24.92 -40.13
CA CYS A 652 -21.24 25.94 -39.08
C CYS A 652 -22.36 27.00 -39.03
N GLN A 653 -22.78 27.36 -37.80
CA GLN A 653 -23.39 28.67 -37.50
C GLN A 653 -22.67 29.33 -36.32
N ARG A 654 -22.27 30.60 -36.52
CA ARG A 654 -21.74 31.53 -35.51
C ARG A 654 -22.82 31.88 -34.46
N PRO A 655 -22.41 32.37 -33.27
CA PRO A 655 -22.87 33.72 -32.93
C PRO A 655 -21.83 34.65 -32.26
N ARG A 656 -21.82 35.87 -32.80
CA ARG A 656 -21.66 37.23 -32.27
C ARG A 656 -21.07 37.48 -30.85
N HIS A 657 -20.08 38.39 -30.83
CA HIS A 657 -19.66 39.35 -29.79
C HIS A 657 -20.85 39.99 -29.02
N GLY A 658 -20.80 40.46 -27.77
CA GLY A 658 -19.77 40.74 -26.72
C GLY A 658 -20.53 41.21 -25.45
N PRO A 659 -20.04 42.12 -24.58
CA PRO A 659 -18.68 42.40 -24.10
C PRO A 659 -18.52 42.19 -22.57
N ARG A 660 -17.27 42.42 -22.12
CA ARG A 660 -16.73 42.40 -20.75
C ARG A 660 -17.49 43.26 -19.74
N SER A 661 -17.47 42.86 -18.46
CA SER A 661 -17.10 43.70 -17.30
C SER A 661 -16.91 42.85 -16.04
N ARG A 662 -15.74 43.02 -15.41
CA ARG A 662 -15.30 42.54 -14.09
C ARG A 662 -15.60 43.65 -13.04
N PRO A 663 -15.49 43.45 -11.71
CA PRO A 663 -14.39 42.80 -10.97
C PRO A 663 -14.58 41.33 -10.63
#